data_AF-A0A078LL15-F1
#
_entry.id   AF-A0A078LL15-F1
#
_cell.length_a   1.000
_cell.length_b   1.000
_cell.length_c   1.000
_cell.angle_alpha   90.00
_cell.angle_beta   90.00
_cell.angle_gamma   90.00
#
_symmetry.space_group_name_H-M   'P 1'
#
loop_
_entity.id
_entity.type
_entity.pdbx_description
1 polymer ?
#
loop_
_entity_poly.entity_id
_entity_poly.type
_entity_poly.pdbx_seq_one_letter_code
_entity_poly.pdbx_strand_id
1 'polypeptide(L)'
;MKKKYLSCAVSFVLSVGAEAAPVYWTGNTSDWSDSQNWDIGILPGENDEVYIDGPNGHFPIITDDISVSSIDNNYHLAVNDAKLVVANTLRVGIAEPDLGGESLTGRLSLLNATVDASEITVGGGSTEYTGFLNAVSSEINTKNLLIGYLYGNGHGTLSESSLSTEAILVGTNRGTGQLDIRNSEVSTTYLYIGYTMGQGIVNVDNSRVNIFGPGTIAIVGERAGGDGVLNITNGGIVTSFRLLSGVLGGHGEINVSGQNSSLSTNSLTLAQSGSAIMTVSDGGEINTTSEFLIADQQGSNGVLNIGNNSAPGYVNSRVIKFGNGAGMINFSHTSDDYKFLSQITGDGTVNIWSGSTTLQGGNDYTGNTNLHGGYLRAGSDNAFSAGSDFNIGKDGVLDLNGYAQTVGTVYHDGTIYMNEAASSAGTTLTVDGDYHGQGGTLVFNSQLAGDASITDSMHITGDTDGSSYVTVNNLGGQGAQTVEGIEIIRVDGNSDGQFIQRGRIVAGAYDYNLVQGGNGGNSNNWYLTSSTEPVDPTEPVDPTEPPSPPVFPNTSISRPEAGSYMTNLAAANEMFMTRLEDRGGDRMYTDPFTGEKKLTSMWIRTEGRHLDSRDSSGQLNTDENRYVIQMGGDIASGTYTGTDIWRTGLMAGYGSSHSTTDSSLTGYRSEGNVSGYSVGLYGTWFRNADQRTGAYIDTWLQYAWYDNEVQGKGLAKEKYDSDGLLASVEGGYTFHLWGDKHNDVFIQPQVQVVWSGVTMDEHRETNGTRVAGKGENNTQSRLGVKAFMEHRSGKESVWKPYLAANWLHNSEKSGVRMDDVTLYDEGRKDIGEAKLGVEASLIEKLSVQVGVSSRFGSDNYRDTGGGISVRYEF
;
A
#
# COMPACT_ATOMS: atom_id res chain seq x y z
N MET A 1 -22.04 74.29 -59.31
CA MET A 1 -20.67 73.80 -59.04
C MET A 1 -20.22 74.46 -57.75
N LYS A 2 -19.94 73.81 -56.60
CA LYS A 2 -19.53 72.44 -56.27
C LYS A 2 -20.19 72.03 -54.94
N LYS A 3 -20.68 70.79 -54.85
CA LYS A 3 -20.87 70.07 -53.58
C LYS A 3 -19.48 69.87 -52.94
N LYS A 4 -19.35 70.15 -51.65
CA LYS A 4 -18.26 69.63 -50.81
C LYS A 4 -18.92 69.02 -49.58
N TYR A 5 -18.93 67.69 -49.54
CA TYR A 5 -19.10 66.89 -48.34
C TYR A 5 -17.94 67.25 -47.41
N LEU A 6 -18.23 67.71 -46.20
CA LEU A 6 -17.30 67.65 -45.08
C LEU A 6 -17.79 66.53 -44.17
N SER A 7 -17.09 65.40 -44.20
CA SER A 7 -17.06 64.45 -43.10
C SER A 7 -16.33 65.13 -41.94
N CYS A 8 -17.04 65.48 -40.89
CA CYS A 8 -16.42 65.85 -39.62
C CYS A 8 -16.40 64.59 -38.75
N ALA A 9 -15.27 63.88 -38.75
CA ALA A 9 -14.82 63.30 -37.49
C ALA A 9 -14.57 64.50 -36.57
N VAL A 10 -15.33 64.62 -35.49
CA VAL A 10 -15.03 65.62 -34.46
C VAL A 10 -13.80 65.09 -33.72
N SER A 11 -12.65 65.70 -34.00
CA SER A 11 -11.46 65.66 -33.16
C SER A 11 -10.90 67.07 -33.12
N PHE A 12 -10.98 67.69 -31.95
CA PHE A 12 -10.37 68.99 -31.64
C PHE A 12 -9.64 68.89 -30.30
N VAL A 13 -8.33 68.63 -30.37
CA VAL A 13 -7.45 68.84 -29.22
C VAL A 13 -7.02 70.31 -29.15
N LEU A 14 -7.50 70.99 -28.10
CA LEU A 14 -6.80 72.06 -27.40
C LEU A 14 -7.41 72.28 -26.00
N SER A 15 -6.53 72.44 -25.03
CA SER A 15 -6.72 72.26 -23.60
C SER A 15 -7.52 73.34 -22.85
N VAL A 16 -7.83 72.97 -21.60
CA VAL A 16 -8.14 73.76 -20.40
C VAL A 16 -9.62 73.86 -19.99
N GLY A 17 -10.01 72.95 -19.09
CA GLY A 17 -10.68 73.29 -17.82
C GLY A 17 -12.20 73.37 -17.77
N ALA A 18 -12.85 72.32 -17.27
CA ALA A 18 -14.01 72.32 -16.35
C ALA A 18 -14.37 70.86 -16.02
N GLU A 19 -14.94 70.61 -14.83
CA GLU A 19 -15.52 69.31 -14.46
C GLU A 19 -16.42 68.76 -15.58
N ALA A 20 -16.29 67.46 -15.88
CA ALA A 20 -17.18 66.75 -16.80
C ALA A 20 -18.63 66.91 -16.32
N ALA A 21 -19.46 67.57 -17.12
CA ALA A 21 -20.88 67.66 -16.82
C ALA A 21 -21.58 66.41 -17.40
N PRO A 22 -22.51 65.77 -16.67
CA PRO A 22 -23.32 64.71 -17.24
C PRO A 22 -24.31 65.32 -18.25
N VAL A 23 -24.35 64.74 -19.45
CA VAL A 23 -25.20 65.14 -20.57
C VAL A 23 -26.13 63.98 -20.94
N TYR A 24 -27.43 64.24 -20.99
CA TYR A 24 -28.46 63.20 -21.10
C TYR A 24 -29.16 63.22 -22.47
N TRP A 25 -29.38 62.04 -23.04
CA TRP A 25 -30.22 61.86 -24.21
C TRP A 25 -31.70 62.05 -23.86
N THR A 26 -32.38 62.98 -24.55
CA THR A 26 -33.81 63.30 -24.35
C THR A 26 -34.72 62.69 -25.43
N GLY A 27 -34.18 62.32 -26.60
CA GLY A 27 -34.87 61.48 -27.58
C GLY A 27 -36.08 62.10 -28.30
N ASN A 28 -35.97 63.34 -28.79
CA ASN A 28 -36.99 63.94 -29.64
C ASN A 28 -37.06 63.27 -31.04
N THR A 29 -35.91 62.86 -31.58
CA THR A 29 -35.75 62.02 -32.79
C THR A 29 -34.66 60.97 -32.53
N SER A 30 -34.42 60.04 -33.46
CA SER A 30 -33.33 59.06 -33.37
C SER A 30 -31.97 59.57 -33.87
N ASP A 31 -31.88 60.80 -34.37
CA ASP A 31 -30.63 61.32 -34.96
C ASP A 31 -29.66 61.80 -33.88
N TRP A 32 -28.56 61.07 -33.67
CA TRP A 32 -27.52 61.41 -32.68
C TRP A 32 -26.93 62.82 -32.89
N SER A 33 -26.89 63.28 -34.14
CA SER A 33 -26.28 64.55 -34.52
C SER A 33 -27.20 65.77 -34.35
N ASP A 34 -28.47 65.55 -34.03
CA ASP A 34 -29.41 66.63 -33.73
C ASP A 34 -29.20 67.11 -32.29
N SER A 35 -28.69 68.33 -32.14
CA SER A 35 -28.41 68.94 -30.84
C SER A 35 -29.67 69.08 -29.97
N GLN A 36 -30.87 69.05 -30.57
CA GLN A 36 -32.14 69.08 -29.85
C GLN A 36 -32.49 67.76 -29.14
N ASN A 37 -31.72 66.69 -29.38
CA ASN A 37 -31.89 65.41 -28.68
C ASN A 37 -31.12 65.34 -27.36
N TRP A 38 -30.45 66.42 -26.94
CA TRP A 38 -29.64 66.51 -25.72
C TRP A 38 -30.24 67.51 -24.74
N ASP A 39 -30.20 67.21 -23.44
CA ASP A 39 -30.79 68.02 -22.37
C ASP A 39 -30.22 69.45 -22.27
N ILE A 40 -28.95 69.62 -22.65
CA ILE A 40 -28.27 70.92 -22.74
C ILE A 40 -28.46 71.63 -24.10
N GLY A 41 -29.15 71.02 -25.06
CA GLY A 41 -29.46 71.59 -26.38
C GLY A 41 -28.27 71.73 -27.34
N ILE A 42 -27.10 71.23 -26.96
CA ILE A 42 -25.86 71.14 -27.75
C ILE A 42 -25.36 69.70 -27.73
N LEU A 43 -24.51 69.33 -28.70
CA LEU A 43 -23.88 67.99 -28.72
C LEU A 43 -22.87 67.86 -27.56
N PRO A 44 -22.71 66.65 -26.97
CA PRO A 44 -21.69 66.40 -25.95
C PRO A 44 -20.28 66.70 -26.48
N GLY A 45 -19.45 67.34 -25.67
CA GLY A 45 -18.04 67.60 -25.93
C GLY A 45 -17.13 66.42 -25.57
N GLU A 46 -15.85 66.49 -25.92
CA GLU A 46 -14.86 65.40 -25.78
C GLU A 46 -14.54 64.99 -24.33
N ASN A 47 -15.04 65.72 -23.33
CA ASN A 47 -14.82 65.43 -21.90
C ASN A 47 -16.13 65.26 -21.11
N ASP A 48 -17.28 65.24 -21.78
CA ASP A 48 -18.58 65.09 -21.11
C ASP A 48 -18.87 63.63 -20.75
N GLU A 49 -19.58 63.39 -19.64
CA GLU A 49 -20.16 62.08 -19.37
C GLU A 49 -21.50 61.98 -20.10
N VAL A 50 -21.67 60.99 -20.96
CA VAL A 50 -22.84 60.85 -21.83
C VAL A 50 -23.74 59.75 -21.29
N TYR A 51 -24.98 60.09 -20.93
CA TYR A 51 -25.97 59.17 -20.42
C TYR A 51 -27.14 58.99 -21.40
N ILE A 52 -27.43 57.74 -21.74
CA ILE A 52 -28.60 57.34 -22.52
C ILE A 52 -29.51 56.55 -21.59
N ASP A 53 -30.47 57.23 -20.97
CA ASP A 53 -31.33 56.66 -19.91
C ASP A 53 -32.78 56.46 -20.38
N GLY A 54 -33.35 55.29 -20.04
CA GLY A 54 -34.79 54.99 -20.06
C GLY A 54 -35.42 54.72 -21.44
N PRO A 55 -36.67 54.21 -21.48
CA PRO A 55 -37.36 53.86 -22.71
C PRO A 55 -38.03 55.09 -23.33
N ASN A 56 -37.24 56.04 -23.82
CA ASN A 56 -37.75 57.13 -24.64
C ASN A 56 -38.01 56.60 -26.05
N GLY A 57 -39.20 56.83 -26.61
CA GLY A 57 -39.70 56.19 -27.84
C GLY A 57 -38.84 56.37 -29.11
N HIS A 58 -37.77 57.15 -29.04
CA HIS A 58 -36.72 57.29 -30.05
C HIS A 58 -35.34 57.02 -29.45
N PHE A 59 -34.77 55.86 -29.80
CA PHE A 59 -33.41 55.48 -29.44
C PHE A 59 -32.40 56.11 -30.39
N PRO A 60 -31.19 56.44 -29.92
CA PRO A 60 -30.13 57.01 -30.75
C PRO A 60 -29.65 56.02 -31.82
N ILE A 61 -29.61 56.52 -33.07
CA ILE A 61 -29.02 55.87 -34.24
C ILE A 61 -27.85 56.72 -34.72
N ILE A 62 -26.66 56.13 -34.70
CA ILE A 62 -25.41 56.73 -35.18
C ILE A 62 -25.09 56.10 -36.53
N THR A 63 -25.01 56.90 -37.60
CA THR A 63 -24.74 56.37 -38.95
C THR A 63 -23.26 56.27 -39.31
N ASP A 64 -22.40 56.98 -38.57
CA ASP A 64 -20.94 56.99 -38.71
C ASP A 64 -20.26 56.27 -37.51
N ASP A 65 -18.92 56.36 -37.43
CA ASP A 65 -18.16 55.90 -36.26
C ASP A 65 -18.42 56.80 -35.03
N ILE A 66 -18.42 56.20 -33.85
CA ILE A 66 -18.41 56.92 -32.56
C ILE A 66 -17.19 56.49 -31.76
N SER A 67 -16.49 57.47 -31.17
CA SER A 67 -15.36 57.25 -30.28
C SER A 67 -15.67 57.73 -28.87
N VAL A 68 -15.49 56.85 -27.90
CA VAL A 68 -15.65 57.08 -26.47
C VAL A 68 -14.27 57.13 -25.83
N SER A 69 -13.65 58.30 -25.78
CA SER A 69 -12.24 58.46 -25.41
C SER A 69 -11.93 59.84 -24.82
N SER A 70 -11.09 59.92 -23.79
CA SER A 70 -10.55 61.17 -23.24
C SER A 70 -9.13 61.01 -22.68
N ILE A 71 -8.36 62.11 -22.70
CA ILE A 71 -6.99 62.22 -22.17
C ILE A 71 -6.99 62.29 -20.62
N ASP A 72 -8.07 62.79 -20.02
CA ASP A 72 -8.17 63.07 -18.57
C ASP A 72 -9.00 62.01 -17.81
N ASN A 73 -9.19 60.81 -18.37
CA ASN A 73 -10.01 59.72 -17.80
C ASN A 73 -11.53 59.98 -17.67
N ASN A 74 -12.05 61.10 -18.18
CA ASN A 74 -13.41 61.55 -17.86
C ASN A 74 -14.50 61.16 -18.87
N TYR A 75 -14.17 60.78 -20.10
CA TYR A 75 -15.20 60.47 -21.09
C TYR A 75 -15.77 59.07 -20.88
N HIS A 76 -17.04 59.04 -20.50
CA HIS A 76 -17.81 57.85 -20.15
C HIS A 76 -19.12 57.87 -20.92
N LEU A 77 -19.41 56.79 -21.65
CA LEU A 77 -20.71 56.56 -22.26
C LEU A 77 -21.47 55.53 -21.43
N ALA A 78 -22.56 55.94 -20.80
CA ALA A 78 -23.47 55.08 -20.06
C ALA A 78 -24.77 54.89 -20.85
N VAL A 79 -25.21 53.65 -21.01
CA VAL A 79 -26.51 53.29 -21.58
C VAL A 79 -27.27 52.50 -20.53
N ASN A 80 -28.34 53.07 -19.99
CA ASN A 80 -29.11 52.49 -18.90
C ASN A 80 -30.58 52.34 -19.29
N ASP A 81 -31.14 51.14 -19.20
CA ASP A 81 -32.55 50.86 -19.54
C ASP A 81 -32.95 51.34 -20.95
N ALA A 82 -32.00 51.33 -21.89
CA ALA A 82 -32.13 51.97 -23.20
C ALA A 82 -31.46 51.14 -24.32
N LYS A 83 -31.64 51.60 -25.57
CA LYS A 83 -31.03 51.02 -26.75
C LYS A 83 -30.10 52.01 -27.44
N LEU A 84 -28.96 51.54 -27.93
CA LEU A 84 -28.02 52.27 -28.78
C LEU A 84 -27.80 51.52 -30.09
N VAL A 85 -27.93 52.21 -31.22
CA VAL A 85 -27.64 51.65 -32.56
C VAL A 85 -26.49 52.42 -33.19
N VAL A 86 -25.40 51.71 -33.53
CA VAL A 86 -24.23 52.24 -34.23
C VAL A 86 -24.08 51.50 -35.56
N ALA A 87 -24.33 52.19 -36.67
CA ALA A 87 -24.29 51.55 -37.98
C ALA A 87 -22.87 51.08 -38.38
N ASN A 88 -21.82 51.72 -37.87
CA ASN A 88 -20.43 51.38 -38.15
C ASN A 88 -19.69 50.95 -36.87
N THR A 89 -18.58 51.60 -36.49
CA THR A 89 -17.75 51.18 -35.37
C THR A 89 -18.01 52.01 -34.10
N LEU A 90 -18.25 51.33 -32.98
CA LEU A 90 -18.22 51.89 -31.64
C LEU A 90 -16.83 51.66 -31.02
N ARG A 91 -16.05 52.73 -30.92
CA ARG A 91 -14.69 52.71 -30.41
C ARG A 91 -14.66 53.19 -28.97
N VAL A 92 -13.97 52.48 -28.09
CA VAL A 92 -13.87 52.80 -26.66
C VAL A 92 -12.40 52.85 -26.28
N GLY A 93 -11.87 54.03 -25.97
CA GLY A 93 -10.45 54.23 -25.65
C GLY A 93 -9.57 54.09 -26.90
N ILE A 94 -9.96 54.75 -27.99
CA ILE A 94 -9.28 54.80 -29.29
C ILE A 94 -9.35 56.23 -29.85
N ALA A 95 -8.27 56.71 -30.46
CA ALA A 95 -8.23 58.00 -31.16
C ALA A 95 -7.97 57.83 -32.67
N GLU A 96 -8.44 58.79 -33.48
CA GLU A 96 -8.18 58.88 -34.92
C GLU A 96 -7.76 60.31 -35.33
N PRO A 97 -6.64 60.53 -36.06
CA PRO A 97 -5.31 59.94 -35.90
C PRO A 97 -4.35 60.87 -35.13
N ASP A 98 -3.47 60.25 -34.34
CA ASP A 98 -2.20 60.79 -33.80
C ASP A 98 -2.31 61.99 -32.82
N LEU A 99 -2.92 61.74 -31.65
CA LEU A 99 -2.64 62.54 -30.45
C LEU A 99 -1.29 62.09 -29.89
N GLY A 100 -0.23 62.74 -30.34
CA GLY A 100 1.14 62.38 -30.01
C GLY A 100 1.36 62.20 -28.50
N GLY A 101 1.70 60.96 -28.10
CA GLY A 101 2.31 60.63 -26.81
C GLY A 101 1.47 60.83 -25.54
N GLU A 102 0.17 61.10 -25.63
CA GLU A 102 -0.71 61.23 -24.46
C GLU A 102 -1.51 59.94 -24.22
N SER A 103 -1.67 59.55 -22.95
CA SER A 103 -2.48 58.38 -22.57
C SER A 103 -3.96 58.67 -22.74
N LEU A 104 -4.72 57.71 -23.26
CA LEU A 104 -6.14 57.85 -23.60
C LEU A 104 -6.95 56.76 -22.92
N THR A 105 -8.07 57.14 -22.31
CA THR A 105 -8.99 56.16 -21.69
C THR A 105 -10.41 56.36 -22.19
N GLY A 106 -11.12 55.25 -22.42
CA GLY A 106 -12.55 55.25 -22.72
C GLY A 106 -13.31 54.26 -21.87
N ARG A 107 -14.54 54.62 -21.48
CA ARG A 107 -15.43 53.75 -20.69
C ARG A 107 -16.79 53.67 -21.34
N LEU A 108 -17.26 52.45 -21.57
CA LEU A 108 -18.62 52.13 -22.00
C LEU A 108 -19.29 51.29 -20.91
N SER A 109 -20.32 51.84 -20.27
CA SER A 109 -21.14 51.11 -19.29
C SER A 109 -22.52 50.83 -19.86
N LEU A 110 -22.94 49.58 -19.82
CA LEU A 110 -24.25 49.12 -20.24
C LEU A 110 -24.97 48.50 -19.03
N LEU A 111 -26.15 49.01 -18.70
CA LEU A 111 -26.97 48.48 -17.61
C LEU A 111 -28.40 48.27 -18.12
N ASN A 112 -28.85 47.02 -18.18
CA ASN A 112 -30.15 46.67 -18.75
C ASN A 112 -30.37 47.31 -20.14
N ALA A 113 -29.32 47.31 -20.98
CA ALA A 113 -29.30 48.01 -22.25
C ALA A 113 -29.19 47.05 -23.44
N THR A 114 -29.61 47.53 -24.62
CA THR A 114 -29.37 46.84 -25.90
C THR A 114 -28.42 47.66 -26.77
N VAL A 115 -27.33 47.07 -27.24
CA VAL A 115 -26.40 47.71 -28.18
C VAL A 115 -26.36 46.92 -29.47
N ASP A 116 -26.71 47.57 -30.58
CA ASP A 116 -26.51 47.02 -31.93
C ASP A 116 -25.40 47.82 -32.61
N ALA A 117 -24.27 47.20 -32.92
CA ALA A 117 -23.15 47.83 -33.62
C ALA A 117 -22.69 46.99 -34.81
N SER A 118 -22.07 47.57 -35.85
CA SER A 118 -21.34 46.72 -36.81
C SER A 118 -20.05 46.20 -36.19
N GLU A 119 -19.32 47.02 -35.45
CA GLU A 119 -18.11 46.61 -34.74
C GLU A 119 -18.01 47.35 -33.41
N ILE A 120 -17.53 46.67 -32.36
CA ILE A 120 -17.18 47.28 -31.09
C ILE A 120 -15.70 47.03 -30.86
N THR A 121 -14.93 48.09 -30.68
CA THR A 121 -13.48 48.03 -30.44
C THR A 121 -13.14 48.69 -29.12
N VAL A 122 -12.64 47.90 -28.17
CA VAL A 122 -12.33 48.30 -26.79
C VAL A 122 -10.82 48.31 -26.62
N GLY A 123 -10.23 49.51 -26.58
CA GLY A 123 -8.81 49.75 -26.44
C GLY A 123 -8.03 49.43 -27.72
N GLY A 124 -7.46 50.46 -28.35
CA GLY A 124 -6.66 50.24 -29.55
C GLY A 124 -6.02 51.45 -30.19
N GLY A 125 -4.95 51.23 -30.97
CA GLY A 125 -4.22 52.26 -31.73
C GLY A 125 -2.82 52.59 -31.18
N SER A 126 -2.60 52.49 -29.87
CA SER A 126 -1.33 52.77 -29.19
C SER A 126 -1.26 52.02 -27.85
N THR A 127 -0.05 51.74 -27.36
CA THR A 127 0.19 51.10 -26.05
C THR A 127 -0.29 51.92 -24.85
N GLU A 128 -0.53 53.21 -25.03
CA GLU A 128 -1.05 54.08 -23.98
C GLU A 128 -2.58 54.20 -23.97
N TYR A 129 -3.26 53.53 -24.90
CA TYR A 129 -4.72 53.65 -25.03
C TYR A 129 -5.41 52.49 -24.32
N THR A 130 -6.37 52.82 -23.45
CA THR A 130 -7.10 51.85 -22.62
C THR A 130 -8.61 51.98 -22.79
N GLY A 131 -9.27 50.89 -23.16
CA GLY A 131 -10.72 50.82 -23.26
C GLY A 131 -11.32 49.93 -22.18
N PHE A 132 -12.46 50.33 -21.62
CA PHE A 132 -13.26 49.52 -20.72
C PHE A 132 -14.69 49.37 -21.24
N LEU A 133 -15.13 48.14 -21.44
CA LEU A 133 -16.53 47.78 -21.66
C LEU A 133 -17.04 47.05 -20.43
N ASN A 134 -18.08 47.57 -19.79
CA ASN A 134 -18.75 46.90 -18.68
C ASN A 134 -20.25 46.76 -18.99
N ALA A 135 -20.71 45.54 -19.20
CA ALA A 135 -22.10 45.23 -19.48
C ALA A 135 -22.72 44.40 -18.36
N VAL A 136 -23.84 44.88 -17.82
CA VAL A 136 -24.61 44.24 -16.76
C VAL A 136 -26.05 44.09 -17.24
N SER A 137 -26.57 42.87 -17.20
CA SER A 137 -27.95 42.55 -17.63
C SER A 137 -28.29 43.07 -19.04
N SER A 138 -27.31 43.13 -19.94
CA SER A 138 -27.43 43.81 -21.23
C SER A 138 -27.35 42.84 -22.42
N GLU A 139 -27.89 43.24 -23.56
CA GLU A 139 -27.81 42.52 -24.84
C GLU A 139 -26.90 43.28 -25.81
N ILE A 140 -25.87 42.62 -26.32
CA ILE A 140 -24.93 43.19 -27.28
C ILE A 140 -25.00 42.37 -28.58
N ASN A 141 -25.35 43.03 -29.67
CA ASN A 141 -25.33 42.48 -31.01
C ASN A 141 -24.27 43.23 -31.82
N THR A 142 -23.21 42.54 -32.24
CA THR A 142 -22.18 43.13 -33.08
C THR A 142 -21.73 42.17 -34.17
N LYS A 143 -21.12 42.64 -35.26
CA LYS A 143 -20.44 41.71 -36.17
C LYS A 143 -19.10 41.28 -35.56
N ASN A 144 -18.35 42.24 -35.04
CA ASN A 144 -17.04 42.02 -34.44
C ASN A 144 -16.98 42.65 -33.04
N LEU A 145 -16.44 41.91 -32.08
CA LEU A 145 -15.98 42.45 -30.81
C LEU A 145 -14.46 42.33 -30.73
N LEU A 146 -13.77 43.47 -30.72
CA LEU A 146 -12.33 43.57 -30.60
C LEU A 146 -11.98 44.13 -29.22
N ILE A 147 -11.17 43.42 -28.45
CA ILE A 147 -10.72 43.87 -27.12
C ILE A 147 -9.20 43.82 -27.11
N GLY A 148 -8.55 44.98 -26.98
CA GLY A 148 -7.10 45.10 -27.07
C GLY A 148 -6.60 44.93 -28.49
N TYR A 149 -6.80 45.94 -29.33
CA TYR A 149 -6.50 45.92 -30.77
C TYR A 149 -5.33 46.85 -31.12
N LEU A 150 -4.43 46.44 -32.01
CA LEU A 150 -3.39 47.32 -32.58
C LEU A 150 -2.61 48.10 -31.49
N TYR A 151 -1.81 47.37 -30.70
CA TYR A 151 -1.04 47.89 -29.57
C TYR A 151 -1.83 48.37 -28.34
N GLY A 152 -3.15 48.56 -28.38
CA GLY A 152 -3.90 49.06 -27.22
C GLY A 152 -4.32 48.01 -26.20
N ASN A 153 -4.78 48.51 -25.05
CA ASN A 153 -5.20 47.72 -23.89
C ASN A 153 -6.73 47.73 -23.76
N GLY A 154 -7.37 46.57 -23.83
CA GLY A 154 -8.83 46.45 -23.73
C GLY A 154 -9.26 45.57 -22.57
N HIS A 155 -10.27 46.02 -21.83
CA HIS A 155 -10.92 45.21 -20.80
C HIS A 155 -12.43 45.18 -21.04
N GLY A 156 -12.97 44.00 -21.28
CA GLY A 156 -14.41 43.75 -21.37
C GLY A 156 -14.90 42.95 -20.18
N THR A 157 -16.05 43.31 -19.63
CA THR A 157 -16.78 42.50 -18.64
C THR A 157 -18.23 42.37 -19.08
N LEU A 158 -18.71 41.13 -19.17
CA LEU A 158 -20.11 40.78 -19.35
C LEU A 158 -20.60 40.11 -18.07
N SER A 159 -21.62 40.66 -17.43
CA SER A 159 -22.26 40.10 -16.24
C SER A 159 -23.76 39.98 -16.47
N GLU A 160 -24.32 38.77 -16.31
CA GLU A 160 -25.75 38.51 -16.53
C GLU A 160 -26.24 38.97 -17.93
N SER A 161 -25.35 38.98 -18.91
CA SER A 161 -25.56 39.62 -20.22
C SER A 161 -25.58 38.60 -21.35
N SER A 162 -26.01 39.03 -22.54
CA SER A 162 -25.92 38.25 -23.76
C SER A 162 -25.10 38.96 -24.84
N LEU A 163 -24.28 38.21 -25.57
CA LEU A 163 -23.48 38.70 -26.70
C LEU A 163 -23.72 37.79 -27.93
N SER A 164 -24.18 38.37 -29.03
CA SER A 164 -24.25 37.71 -30.33
C SER A 164 -23.29 38.39 -31.29
N THR A 165 -22.33 37.63 -31.84
CA THR A 165 -21.31 38.17 -32.74
C THR A 165 -20.85 37.20 -33.82
N GLU A 166 -20.25 37.69 -34.90
CA GLU A 166 -19.56 36.83 -35.87
C GLU A 166 -18.18 36.46 -35.33
N ALA A 167 -17.44 37.44 -34.81
CA ALA A 167 -16.10 37.23 -34.28
C ALA A 167 -15.85 37.94 -32.96
N ILE A 168 -15.11 37.28 -32.07
CA ILE A 168 -14.51 37.85 -30.87
C ILE A 168 -12.99 37.73 -31.03
N LEU A 169 -12.29 38.86 -30.95
CA LEU A 169 -10.82 38.89 -30.95
C LEU A 169 -10.36 39.60 -29.68
N VAL A 170 -9.61 38.88 -28.84
CA VAL A 170 -9.08 39.39 -27.58
C VAL A 170 -7.56 39.36 -27.63
N GLY A 171 -6.93 40.53 -27.52
CA GLY A 171 -5.49 40.69 -27.69
C GLY A 171 -5.07 40.40 -29.12
N THR A 172 -5.23 41.37 -30.01
CA THR A 172 -5.01 41.19 -31.45
C THR A 172 -4.11 42.28 -32.03
N ASN A 173 -3.28 41.94 -33.03
CA ASN A 173 -2.33 42.85 -33.68
C ASN A 173 -1.41 43.56 -32.67
N ARG A 174 -0.77 42.80 -31.77
CA ARG A 174 0.10 43.32 -30.68
C ARG A 174 -0.61 44.10 -29.57
N GLY A 175 -1.95 44.10 -29.54
CA GLY A 175 -2.71 44.62 -28.41
C GLY A 175 -2.83 43.63 -27.25
N THR A 176 -3.20 44.14 -26.08
CA THR A 176 -3.45 43.38 -24.86
C THR A 176 -4.93 43.43 -24.52
N GLY A 177 -5.60 42.28 -24.46
CA GLY A 177 -7.04 42.20 -24.23
C GLY A 177 -7.40 41.26 -23.09
N GLN A 178 -8.40 41.63 -22.31
CA GLN A 178 -9.06 40.73 -21.36
C GLN A 178 -10.57 40.81 -21.52
N LEU A 179 -11.24 39.66 -21.60
CA LEU A 179 -12.69 39.54 -21.59
C LEU A 179 -13.14 38.62 -20.46
N ASP A 180 -13.84 39.19 -19.48
CA ASP A 180 -14.49 38.45 -18.41
C ASP A 180 -15.96 38.21 -18.73
N ILE A 181 -16.39 36.96 -18.71
CA ILE A 181 -17.75 36.53 -18.99
C ILE A 181 -18.29 35.83 -17.75
N ARG A 182 -19.23 36.47 -17.05
CA ARG A 182 -19.80 36.02 -15.77
C ARG A 182 -21.32 35.87 -15.88
N ASN A 183 -21.86 34.72 -15.52
CA ASN A 183 -23.30 34.45 -15.57
C ASN A 183 -23.96 34.84 -16.91
N SER A 184 -23.24 34.74 -18.02
CA SER A 184 -23.62 35.33 -19.31
C SER A 184 -23.69 34.27 -20.42
N GLU A 185 -24.36 34.60 -21.52
CA GLU A 185 -24.44 33.76 -22.71
C GLU A 185 -23.82 34.47 -23.93
N VAL A 186 -22.90 33.79 -24.60
CA VAL A 186 -22.19 34.31 -25.76
C VAL A 186 -22.34 33.36 -26.93
N SER A 187 -22.88 33.83 -28.06
CA SER A 187 -22.83 33.13 -29.34
C SER A 187 -21.87 33.83 -30.29
N THR A 188 -20.93 33.07 -30.85
CA THR A 188 -19.98 33.57 -31.85
C THR A 188 -19.72 32.55 -32.96
N THR A 189 -19.23 32.99 -34.13
CA THR A 189 -18.72 32.09 -35.17
C THR A 189 -17.22 31.85 -34.98
N TYR A 190 -16.47 32.86 -34.54
CA TYR A 190 -15.03 32.75 -34.30
C TYR A 190 -14.64 33.33 -32.95
N LEU A 191 -13.68 32.69 -32.30
CA LEU A 191 -13.03 33.19 -31.10
C LEU A 191 -11.52 33.13 -31.28
N TYR A 192 -10.86 34.29 -31.24
CA TYR A 192 -9.42 34.38 -31.30
C TYR A 192 -8.89 35.05 -30.03
N ILE A 193 -7.95 34.39 -29.37
CA ILE A 193 -7.34 34.86 -28.12
C ILE A 193 -5.83 34.90 -28.32
N GLY A 194 -5.20 36.05 -28.16
CA GLY A 194 -3.77 36.21 -28.44
C GLY A 194 -3.45 36.07 -29.93
N TYR A 195 -4.19 36.79 -30.78
CA TYR A 195 -4.12 36.69 -32.24
C TYR A 195 -3.09 37.67 -32.82
N THR A 196 -2.44 37.32 -33.94
CA THR A 196 -1.48 38.20 -34.63
C THR A 196 -0.49 38.93 -33.70
N MET A 197 0.24 38.18 -32.88
CA MET A 197 1.22 38.69 -31.90
C MET A 197 0.63 39.50 -30.73
N GLY A 198 -0.67 39.39 -30.45
CA GLY A 198 -1.32 40.02 -29.30
C GLY A 198 -1.36 39.13 -28.05
N GLN A 199 -1.73 39.72 -26.91
CA GLN A 199 -1.87 39.04 -25.62
C GLN A 199 -3.33 39.04 -25.19
N GLY A 200 -3.98 37.89 -25.17
CA GLY A 200 -5.41 37.77 -24.92
C GLY A 200 -5.72 36.87 -23.73
N ILE A 201 -6.69 37.29 -22.91
CA ILE A 201 -7.24 36.47 -21.82
C ILE A 201 -8.77 36.46 -21.94
N VAL A 202 -9.37 35.27 -21.95
CA VAL A 202 -10.82 35.10 -21.83
C VAL A 202 -11.12 34.26 -20.62
N ASN A 203 -11.92 34.80 -19.71
CA ASN A 203 -12.39 34.12 -18.51
C ASN A 203 -13.89 33.81 -18.66
N VAL A 204 -14.24 32.52 -18.62
CA VAL A 204 -15.61 32.02 -18.70
C VAL A 204 -15.99 31.44 -17.34
N ASP A 205 -16.74 32.23 -16.57
CA ASP A 205 -17.17 31.89 -15.21
C ASP A 205 -18.70 31.73 -15.18
N ASN A 206 -19.17 30.53 -14.82
CA ASN A 206 -20.60 30.19 -14.76
C ASN A 206 -21.40 30.69 -15.99
N SER A 207 -20.78 30.62 -17.17
CA SER A 207 -21.25 31.23 -18.41
C SER A 207 -21.22 30.23 -19.56
N ARG A 208 -21.98 30.49 -20.62
CA ARG A 208 -21.98 29.66 -21.82
C ARG A 208 -21.40 30.43 -23.00
N VAL A 209 -20.33 29.91 -23.58
CA VAL A 209 -19.75 30.41 -24.84
C VAL A 209 -19.91 29.36 -25.91
N ASN A 210 -20.63 29.74 -26.95
CA ASN A 210 -21.16 28.88 -27.98
C ASN A 210 -20.58 29.31 -29.33
N ILE A 211 -19.68 28.49 -29.88
CA ILE A 211 -18.91 28.79 -31.10
C ILE A 211 -19.44 27.93 -32.25
N PHE A 212 -20.51 28.37 -32.91
CA PHE A 212 -21.33 27.55 -33.81
C PHE A 212 -21.18 27.90 -35.30
N GLY A 213 -21.13 26.85 -36.15
CA GLY A 213 -21.14 26.94 -37.62
C GLY A 213 -20.19 25.93 -38.29
N PRO A 214 -20.39 25.59 -39.57
CA PRO A 214 -19.45 24.74 -40.30
C PRO A 214 -18.11 25.46 -40.49
N GLY A 215 -17.01 24.87 -40.00
CA GLY A 215 -15.66 25.44 -40.11
C GLY A 215 -15.29 26.45 -39.02
N THR A 216 -16.09 26.58 -37.96
CA THR A 216 -15.77 27.47 -36.84
C THR A 216 -14.53 27.02 -36.08
N ILE A 217 -13.79 28.02 -35.60
CA ILE A 217 -12.49 27.85 -34.98
C ILE A 217 -12.43 28.73 -33.73
N ALA A 218 -12.06 28.11 -32.61
CA ALA A 218 -11.43 28.80 -31.50
C ALA A 218 -9.91 28.69 -31.66
N ILE A 219 -9.19 29.81 -31.64
CA ILE A 219 -7.72 29.84 -31.61
C ILE A 219 -7.25 30.49 -30.31
N VAL A 220 -6.33 29.81 -29.63
CA VAL A 220 -5.68 30.28 -28.40
C VAL A 220 -4.17 30.33 -28.65
N GLY A 221 -3.66 31.55 -28.85
CA GLY A 221 -2.27 31.82 -29.23
C GLY A 221 -2.01 31.58 -30.71
N GLU A 222 -1.80 32.67 -31.47
CA GLU A 222 -1.51 32.62 -32.90
C GLU A 222 -0.35 33.53 -33.30
N ARG A 223 0.55 32.96 -34.11
CA ARG A 223 1.83 33.55 -34.57
C ARG A 223 2.83 33.76 -33.45
N ALA A 224 4.12 33.74 -33.80
CA ALA A 224 5.20 34.00 -32.86
C ALA A 224 5.01 35.34 -32.11
N GLY A 225 4.95 35.28 -30.77
CA GLY A 225 4.66 36.42 -29.89
C GLY A 225 3.18 36.64 -29.58
N GLY A 226 2.27 35.78 -30.06
CA GLY A 226 0.87 35.77 -29.67
C GLY A 226 0.65 34.84 -28.48
N ASP A 227 0.15 35.38 -27.37
CA ASP A 227 -0.11 34.66 -26.11
C ASP A 227 -1.62 34.66 -25.84
N GLY A 228 -2.26 33.49 -25.90
CA GLY A 228 -3.68 33.34 -25.61
C GLY A 228 -3.93 32.54 -24.35
N VAL A 229 -4.87 32.97 -23.52
CA VAL A 229 -5.32 32.24 -22.33
C VAL A 229 -6.84 32.11 -22.33
N LEU A 230 -7.33 30.88 -22.21
CA LEU A 230 -8.75 30.56 -22.03
C LEU A 230 -8.95 29.87 -20.68
N ASN A 231 -9.63 30.54 -19.75
CA ASN A 231 -10.00 29.98 -18.45
C ASN A 231 -11.49 29.65 -18.44
N ILE A 232 -11.83 28.42 -18.08
CA ILE A 232 -13.20 27.91 -17.95
C ILE A 232 -13.36 27.42 -16.51
N THR A 233 -14.11 28.18 -15.71
CA THR A 233 -14.19 27.98 -14.26
C THR A 233 -15.62 28.04 -13.74
N ASN A 234 -15.84 27.52 -12.54
CA ASN A 234 -17.08 27.68 -11.78
C ASN A 234 -18.37 27.32 -12.58
N GLY A 235 -18.35 26.24 -13.37
CA GLY A 235 -19.49 25.83 -14.19
C GLY A 235 -19.56 26.50 -15.57
N GLY A 236 -18.49 27.16 -15.99
CA GLY A 236 -18.36 27.71 -17.34
C GLY A 236 -18.38 26.61 -18.41
N ILE A 237 -19.02 26.87 -19.55
CA ILE A 237 -19.13 25.92 -20.66
C ILE A 237 -18.68 26.61 -21.94
N VAL A 238 -17.72 26.01 -22.64
CA VAL A 238 -17.30 26.43 -23.97
C VAL A 238 -17.56 25.30 -24.96
N THR A 239 -18.34 25.58 -26.01
CA THR A 239 -18.63 24.62 -27.08
C THR A 239 -18.08 25.16 -28.41
N SER A 240 -17.36 24.32 -29.17
CA SER A 240 -16.83 24.69 -30.49
C SER A 240 -16.87 23.54 -31.49
N PHE A 241 -16.78 23.83 -32.80
CA PHE A 241 -16.54 22.78 -33.79
C PHE A 241 -15.07 22.35 -33.82
N ARG A 242 -14.15 23.31 -33.84
CA ARG A 242 -12.71 23.05 -33.78
C ARG A 242 -12.03 24.02 -32.83
N LEU A 243 -11.12 23.50 -31.99
CA LEU A 243 -10.23 24.32 -31.18
C LEU A 243 -8.78 24.02 -31.55
N LEU A 244 -8.02 25.09 -31.83
CA LEU A 244 -6.59 25.05 -32.06
C LEU A 244 -5.87 25.90 -31.02
N SER A 245 -4.74 25.43 -30.55
CA SER A 245 -3.89 26.18 -29.63
C SER A 245 -2.44 26.14 -30.07
N GLY A 246 -1.67 27.20 -29.81
CA GLY A 246 -0.27 27.30 -30.18
C GLY A 246 -0.06 27.20 -31.70
N VAL A 247 -0.66 28.14 -32.44
CA VAL A 247 -0.70 28.15 -33.92
C VAL A 247 0.37 29.08 -34.47
N LEU A 248 1.05 28.69 -35.56
CA LEU A 248 2.08 29.50 -36.25
C LEU A 248 3.21 30.03 -35.33
N GLY A 249 3.57 29.27 -34.30
CA GLY A 249 4.60 29.64 -33.32
C GLY A 249 4.10 30.45 -32.12
N GLY A 250 2.79 30.67 -31.99
CA GLY A 250 2.19 31.28 -30.80
C GLY A 250 2.17 30.35 -29.59
N HIS A 251 1.80 30.91 -28.43
CA HIS A 251 1.64 30.19 -27.16
C HIS A 251 0.18 30.22 -26.71
N GLY A 252 -0.41 29.06 -26.45
CA GLY A 252 -1.77 28.98 -25.92
C GLY A 252 -1.85 28.26 -24.57
N GLU A 253 -2.66 28.80 -23.68
CA GLU A 253 -2.96 28.21 -22.38
C GLU A 253 -4.47 28.01 -22.22
N ILE A 254 -4.88 26.82 -21.81
CA ILE A 254 -6.29 26.47 -21.63
C ILE A 254 -6.46 25.80 -20.28
N ASN A 255 -7.27 26.40 -19.41
CA ASN A 255 -7.54 25.89 -18.08
C ASN A 255 -9.02 25.54 -17.94
N VAL A 256 -9.34 24.29 -17.62
CA VAL A 256 -10.70 23.81 -17.35
C VAL A 256 -10.75 23.28 -15.92
N SER A 257 -11.37 24.06 -15.02
CA SER A 257 -11.33 23.76 -13.60
C SER A 257 -12.67 23.95 -12.91
N GLY A 258 -12.96 23.10 -11.93
CA GLY A 258 -14.17 23.15 -11.12
C GLY A 258 -15.33 22.34 -11.68
N GLN A 259 -16.22 21.95 -10.77
CA GLN A 259 -17.36 21.10 -11.10
C GLN A 259 -18.27 21.75 -12.15
N ASN A 260 -18.72 20.95 -13.12
CA ASN A 260 -19.55 21.38 -14.27
C ASN A 260 -18.87 22.34 -15.24
N SER A 261 -17.59 22.69 -15.04
CA SER A 261 -16.83 23.43 -16.05
C SER A 261 -16.50 22.49 -17.21
N SER A 262 -16.81 22.88 -18.45
CA SER A 262 -16.62 22.00 -19.61
C SER A 262 -16.11 22.71 -20.87
N LEU A 263 -15.16 22.07 -21.54
CA LEU A 263 -14.77 22.35 -22.91
C LEU A 263 -15.25 21.21 -23.81
N SER A 264 -16.20 21.48 -24.68
CA SER A 264 -16.73 20.51 -25.66
C SER A 264 -16.36 20.92 -27.07
N THR A 265 -15.67 20.06 -27.81
CA THR A 265 -15.28 20.35 -29.20
C THR A 265 -15.31 19.12 -30.10
N ASN A 266 -15.53 19.29 -31.41
CA ASN A 266 -15.43 18.13 -32.30
C ASN A 266 -13.98 17.69 -32.51
N SER A 267 -13.07 18.64 -32.71
CA SER A 267 -11.62 18.36 -32.82
C SER A 267 -10.79 19.37 -32.04
N LEU A 268 -9.82 18.87 -31.29
CA LEU A 268 -8.90 19.65 -30.48
C LEU A 268 -7.45 19.41 -30.93
N THR A 269 -6.71 20.48 -31.24
CA THR A 269 -5.26 20.41 -31.45
C THR A 269 -4.56 21.30 -30.44
N LEU A 270 -3.82 20.68 -29.53
CA LEU A 270 -2.97 21.34 -28.56
C LEU A 270 -1.57 21.46 -29.11
N ALA A 271 -1.09 22.68 -29.33
CA ALA A 271 0.17 22.99 -29.99
C ALA A 271 0.20 22.50 -31.45
N GLN A 272 -0.39 23.27 -32.36
CA GLN A 272 -0.37 22.92 -33.78
C GLN A 272 1.05 23.07 -34.37
N SER A 273 1.68 24.23 -34.17
CA SER A 273 3.02 24.50 -34.69
C SER A 273 3.85 25.43 -33.78
N GLY A 274 3.32 25.77 -32.61
CA GLY A 274 3.95 26.55 -31.54
C GLY A 274 3.93 25.77 -30.24
N SER A 275 3.63 26.44 -29.13
CA SER A 275 3.54 25.80 -27.80
C SER A 275 2.14 25.92 -27.24
N ALA A 276 1.70 24.90 -26.49
CA ALA A 276 0.46 25.00 -25.75
C ALA A 276 0.43 24.13 -24.50
N ILE A 277 -0.23 24.66 -23.47
CA ILE A 277 -0.47 23.98 -22.20
C ILE A 277 -1.98 23.91 -21.99
N MET A 278 -2.47 22.72 -21.64
CA MET A 278 -3.84 22.51 -21.23
C MET A 278 -3.86 21.87 -19.84
N THR A 279 -4.60 22.46 -18.92
CA THR A 279 -4.78 21.91 -17.57
C THR A 279 -6.25 21.62 -17.32
N VAL A 280 -6.53 20.41 -16.83
CA VAL A 280 -7.88 19.99 -16.44
C VAL A 280 -7.87 19.47 -15.00
N SER A 281 -8.58 20.15 -14.12
CA SER A 281 -8.53 19.93 -12.67
C SER A 281 -9.91 20.05 -12.01
N ASP A 282 -10.00 19.61 -10.76
CA ASP A 282 -11.11 19.86 -9.85
C ASP A 282 -12.50 19.50 -10.44
N GLY A 283 -12.55 18.38 -11.18
CA GLY A 283 -13.77 17.90 -11.84
C GLY A 283 -14.17 18.62 -13.13
N GLY A 284 -13.32 19.50 -13.67
CA GLY A 284 -13.50 20.06 -15.00
C GLY A 284 -13.44 18.98 -16.08
N GLU A 285 -14.16 19.18 -17.20
CA GLU A 285 -14.31 18.17 -18.25
C GLU A 285 -13.90 18.67 -19.63
N ILE A 286 -13.13 17.86 -20.36
CA ILE A 286 -12.85 18.05 -21.78
C ILE A 286 -13.57 16.93 -22.54
N ASN A 287 -14.41 17.30 -23.51
CA ASN A 287 -15.16 16.36 -24.32
C ASN A 287 -14.79 16.56 -25.80
N THR A 288 -14.27 15.51 -26.45
CA THR A 288 -13.93 15.52 -27.88
C THR A 288 -14.67 14.41 -28.63
N THR A 289 -15.30 14.74 -29.76
CA THR A 289 -16.06 13.75 -30.54
C THR A 289 -15.28 13.08 -31.68
N SER A 290 -14.19 13.70 -32.16
CA SER A 290 -13.36 13.19 -33.24
C SER A 290 -11.90 12.95 -32.82
N GLU A 291 -11.06 13.99 -32.86
CA GLU A 291 -9.62 13.88 -32.63
C GLU A 291 -9.18 14.84 -31.53
N PHE A 292 -8.32 14.37 -30.62
CA PHE A 292 -7.53 15.19 -29.72
C PHE A 292 -6.05 14.95 -30.05
N LEU A 293 -5.43 15.91 -30.72
CA LEU A 293 -4.02 15.88 -31.14
C LEU A 293 -3.17 16.76 -30.23
N ILE A 294 -2.01 16.26 -29.81
CA ILE A 294 -1.01 17.00 -29.01
C ILE A 294 0.27 17.09 -29.84
N ALA A 295 0.82 18.30 -29.99
CA ALA A 295 2.06 18.59 -30.71
C ALA A 295 2.04 18.10 -32.17
N ASP A 296 1.17 18.70 -33.00
CA ASP A 296 0.90 18.26 -34.39
C ASP A 296 2.15 18.29 -35.29
N GLN A 297 2.82 19.44 -35.38
CA GLN A 297 3.94 19.66 -36.30
C GLN A 297 5.30 19.54 -35.63
N GLN A 298 6.32 19.24 -36.42
CA GLN A 298 7.71 19.22 -35.96
C GLN A 298 8.10 20.56 -35.32
N GLY A 299 8.71 20.51 -34.13
CA GLY A 299 9.11 21.67 -33.36
C GLY A 299 8.00 22.30 -32.51
N SER A 300 6.76 21.80 -32.58
CA SER A 300 5.69 22.19 -31.64
C SER A 300 5.85 21.48 -30.29
N ASN A 301 5.36 22.10 -29.21
CA ASN A 301 5.43 21.58 -27.84
C ASN A 301 4.05 21.61 -27.18
N GLY A 302 3.42 20.45 -26.97
CA GLY A 302 2.08 20.33 -26.40
C GLY A 302 2.09 19.59 -25.07
N VAL A 303 1.43 20.16 -24.05
CA VAL A 303 1.39 19.57 -22.70
C VAL A 303 -0.04 19.52 -22.16
N LEU A 304 -0.52 18.31 -21.87
CA LEU A 304 -1.79 18.09 -21.15
C LEU A 304 -1.51 17.72 -19.70
N ASN A 305 -1.99 18.53 -18.76
CA ASN A 305 -1.88 18.31 -17.33
C ASN A 305 -3.24 17.87 -16.75
N ILE A 306 -3.24 16.74 -16.02
CA ILE A 306 -4.37 16.26 -15.25
C ILE A 306 -4.13 16.57 -13.77
N GLY A 307 -5.03 17.34 -13.15
CA GLY A 307 -4.99 17.72 -11.73
C GLY A 307 -4.05 18.87 -11.39
N ASN A 308 -2.82 18.87 -11.92
CA ASN A 308 -1.77 19.86 -11.59
C ASN A 308 -1.57 20.08 -10.08
N ASN A 309 -1.44 18.98 -9.33
CA ASN A 309 -1.37 18.89 -7.85
C ASN A 309 -2.69 19.16 -7.11
N SER A 310 -3.81 19.23 -7.83
CA SER A 310 -5.17 19.30 -7.27
C SER A 310 -5.96 18.00 -7.56
N ALA A 311 -7.27 18.00 -7.31
CA ALA A 311 -8.12 16.91 -7.76
C ALA A 311 -8.09 16.82 -9.30
N PRO A 312 -8.15 15.61 -9.90
CA PRO A 312 -8.10 15.49 -11.35
C PRO A 312 -9.37 16.06 -12.00
N GLY A 313 -9.24 16.54 -13.22
CA GLY A 313 -10.37 16.68 -14.13
C GLY A 313 -10.47 15.49 -15.10
N TYR A 314 -11.47 15.49 -15.97
CA TYR A 314 -11.78 14.35 -16.85
C TYR A 314 -11.57 14.70 -18.32
N VAL A 315 -10.90 13.81 -19.05
CA VAL A 315 -10.72 13.90 -20.49
C VAL A 315 -11.49 12.77 -21.15
N ASN A 316 -12.62 13.13 -21.75
CA ASN A 316 -13.52 12.24 -22.46
C ASN A 316 -13.22 12.34 -23.96
N SER A 317 -12.11 11.73 -24.37
CA SER A 317 -11.76 11.52 -25.78
C SER A 317 -11.77 10.02 -26.08
N ARG A 318 -12.12 9.65 -27.32
CA ARG A 318 -11.90 8.26 -27.76
C ARG A 318 -10.40 7.96 -27.88
N VAL A 319 -9.65 8.89 -28.47
CA VAL A 319 -8.21 8.77 -28.72
C VAL A 319 -7.55 10.13 -28.48
N ILE A 320 -6.43 10.13 -27.77
CA ILE A 320 -5.46 11.21 -27.73
C ILE A 320 -4.25 10.77 -28.53
N LYS A 321 -3.86 11.58 -29.51
CA LYS A 321 -2.77 11.27 -30.43
C LYS A 321 -1.65 12.28 -30.25
N PHE A 322 -0.42 11.79 -30.14
CA PHE A 322 0.77 12.62 -30.30
C PHE A 322 1.12 12.77 -31.79
N GLY A 323 1.41 14.01 -32.20
CA GLY A 323 1.82 14.36 -33.55
C GLY A 323 3.33 14.23 -33.76
N ASN A 324 3.90 15.08 -34.62
CA ASN A 324 5.33 15.07 -34.95
C ASN A 324 6.19 15.99 -34.05
N GLY A 325 5.56 16.74 -33.14
CA GLY A 325 6.22 17.61 -32.16
C GLY A 325 6.49 16.89 -30.84
N ALA A 326 6.94 17.64 -29.84
CA ALA A 326 7.13 17.11 -28.48
C ALA A 326 5.82 17.17 -27.70
N GLY A 327 5.14 16.04 -27.57
CA GLY A 327 3.90 15.89 -26.81
C GLY A 327 4.13 15.27 -25.43
N MET A 328 3.43 15.78 -24.43
CA MET A 328 3.45 15.23 -23.07
C MET A 328 2.06 15.18 -22.43
N ILE A 329 1.80 14.10 -21.68
CA ILE A 329 0.67 14.01 -20.74
C ILE A 329 1.24 13.84 -19.33
N ASN A 330 0.84 14.72 -18.41
CA ASN A 330 1.25 14.70 -17.02
C ASN A 330 0.07 14.38 -16.11
N PHE A 331 0.20 13.31 -15.33
CA PHE A 331 -0.69 12.98 -14.24
C PHE A 331 -0.07 13.46 -12.94
N SER A 332 -0.57 14.56 -12.39
CA SER A 332 -0.23 15.01 -11.04
C SER A 332 -1.50 15.40 -10.32
N HIS A 333 -2.06 14.49 -9.55
CA HIS A 333 -3.35 14.69 -8.91
C HIS A 333 -3.46 14.02 -7.55
N THR A 334 -4.47 14.39 -6.76
CA THR A 334 -4.67 13.88 -5.39
C THR A 334 -5.57 12.64 -5.27
N SER A 335 -6.10 12.12 -6.38
CA SER A 335 -6.98 10.93 -6.38
C SER A 335 -6.21 9.63 -6.15
N ASP A 336 -6.83 8.70 -5.39
CA ASP A 336 -6.33 7.33 -5.14
C ASP A 336 -6.89 6.26 -6.12
N ASP A 337 -7.83 6.65 -7.00
CA ASP A 337 -8.40 5.79 -8.06
C ASP A 337 -8.90 6.62 -9.25
N TYR A 338 -8.01 7.38 -9.89
CA TYR A 338 -8.36 8.10 -11.12
C TYR A 338 -8.37 7.15 -12.32
N LYS A 339 -9.47 7.12 -13.09
CA LYS A 339 -9.60 6.24 -14.26
C LYS A 339 -9.46 7.06 -15.53
N PHE A 340 -8.44 6.74 -16.32
CA PHE A 340 -8.19 7.38 -17.60
C PHE A 340 -8.63 6.46 -18.74
N LEU A 341 -9.74 6.84 -19.38
CA LEU A 341 -10.41 6.02 -20.40
C LEU A 341 -9.85 6.21 -21.81
N SER A 342 -9.26 7.37 -22.09
CA SER A 342 -8.82 7.72 -23.44
C SER A 342 -7.64 6.83 -23.86
N GLN A 343 -7.68 6.27 -25.08
CA GLN A 343 -6.53 5.62 -25.68
C GLN A 343 -5.46 6.67 -26.02
N ILE A 344 -4.20 6.42 -25.67
CA ILE A 344 -3.05 7.26 -26.00
C ILE A 344 -2.25 6.58 -27.13
N THR A 345 -1.90 7.35 -28.16
CA THR A 345 -1.25 6.86 -29.38
C THR A 345 -0.17 7.85 -29.87
N GLY A 346 0.77 7.39 -30.70
CA GLY A 346 1.81 8.24 -31.29
C GLY A 346 3.08 8.39 -30.44
N ASP A 347 4.01 9.24 -30.86
CA ASP A 347 5.30 9.42 -30.19
C ASP A 347 5.25 10.59 -29.20
N GLY A 348 5.08 10.27 -27.91
CA GLY A 348 5.04 11.28 -26.85
C GLY A 348 5.15 10.67 -25.46
N THR A 349 5.47 11.53 -24.49
CA THR A 349 5.85 11.12 -23.14
C THR A 349 4.64 11.11 -22.21
N VAL A 350 4.53 10.07 -21.38
CA VAL A 350 3.55 9.98 -20.30
C VAL A 350 4.28 10.04 -18.96
N ASN A 351 3.91 11.01 -18.10
CA ASN A 351 4.54 11.19 -16.79
C ASN A 351 3.52 11.00 -15.66
N ILE A 352 3.89 10.19 -14.68
CA ILE A 352 3.15 9.99 -13.42
C ILE A 352 3.96 10.64 -12.29
N TRP A 353 3.38 11.67 -11.68
CA TRP A 353 4.01 12.44 -10.62
C TRP A 353 3.42 12.16 -9.24
N SER A 354 2.09 12.03 -9.16
CA SER A 354 1.37 11.83 -7.91
C SER A 354 -0.03 11.27 -8.14
N GLY A 355 -0.64 10.75 -7.07
CA GLY A 355 -1.93 10.07 -7.11
C GLY A 355 -1.85 8.67 -7.72
N SER A 356 -3.01 8.05 -7.92
CA SER A 356 -3.13 6.75 -8.58
C SER A 356 -3.96 6.87 -9.84
N THR A 357 -3.33 6.58 -10.98
CA THR A 357 -3.94 6.60 -12.31
C THR A 357 -4.08 5.17 -12.82
N THR A 358 -5.30 4.76 -13.14
CA THR A 358 -5.61 3.51 -13.85
C THR A 358 -5.80 3.81 -15.34
N LEU A 359 -4.94 3.25 -16.20
CA LEU A 359 -5.12 3.31 -17.65
C LEU A 359 -6.09 2.21 -18.09
N GLN A 360 -7.15 2.58 -18.82
CA GLN A 360 -8.15 1.64 -19.32
C GLN A 360 -8.23 1.57 -20.85
N GLY A 361 -7.62 2.52 -21.55
CA GLY A 361 -7.46 2.46 -23.01
C GLY A 361 -6.40 1.43 -23.42
N GLY A 362 -6.57 0.80 -24.59
CA GLY A 362 -5.53 -0.04 -25.20
C GLY A 362 -4.43 0.84 -25.82
N ASN A 363 -3.50 1.31 -24.99
CA ASN A 363 -2.50 2.31 -25.38
C ASN A 363 -1.43 1.73 -26.30
N ASP A 364 -0.98 2.52 -27.29
CA ASP A 364 0.04 2.12 -28.28
C ASP A 364 1.06 3.23 -28.61
N TYR A 365 1.22 4.20 -27.70
CA TYR A 365 2.23 5.26 -27.81
C TYR A 365 3.66 4.74 -27.63
N THR A 366 4.63 5.40 -28.26
CA THR A 366 6.02 4.91 -28.31
C THR A 366 7.02 5.74 -27.50
N GLY A 367 6.62 6.90 -26.99
CA GLY A 367 7.47 7.69 -26.12
C GLY A 367 7.48 7.15 -24.69
N ASN A 368 8.44 7.61 -23.88
CA ASN A 368 8.69 7.05 -22.55
C ASN A 368 7.50 7.24 -21.60
N THR A 369 7.31 6.23 -20.75
CA THR A 369 6.48 6.29 -19.54
C THR A 369 7.37 6.50 -18.33
N ASN A 370 7.23 7.63 -17.65
CA ASN A 370 8.05 7.96 -16.48
C ASN A 370 7.20 7.98 -15.21
N LEU A 371 7.53 7.12 -14.25
CA LEU A 371 6.92 7.09 -12.93
C LEU A 371 7.88 7.79 -11.97
N HIS A 372 7.73 9.09 -11.83
CA HIS A 372 8.49 9.89 -10.87
C HIS A 372 8.01 9.67 -9.43
N GLY A 373 6.70 9.42 -9.29
CA GLY A 373 6.02 9.12 -8.05
C GLY A 373 4.59 8.63 -8.34
N GLY A 374 3.82 8.32 -7.30
CA GLY A 374 2.44 7.86 -7.45
C GLY A 374 2.31 6.43 -8.01
N TYR A 375 1.08 6.06 -8.36
CA TYR A 375 0.71 4.72 -8.84
C TYR A 375 0.23 4.78 -10.29
N LEU A 376 0.77 3.90 -11.13
CA LEU A 376 0.23 3.59 -12.45
C LEU A 376 -0.35 2.18 -12.42
N ARG A 377 -1.68 2.07 -12.60
CA ARG A 377 -2.43 0.82 -12.56
C ARG A 377 -2.94 0.40 -13.93
N ALA A 378 -2.91 -0.91 -14.20
CA ALA A 378 -3.58 -1.46 -15.37
C ALA A 378 -5.08 -1.64 -15.12
N GLY A 379 -5.91 -1.24 -16.08
CA GLY A 379 -7.37 -1.42 -16.05
C GLY A 379 -7.88 -2.65 -16.79
N SER A 380 -7.05 -3.25 -17.64
CA SER A 380 -7.32 -4.45 -18.45
C SER A 380 -6.01 -5.05 -18.95
N ASP A 381 -6.05 -6.24 -19.54
CA ASP A 381 -4.90 -6.81 -20.25
C ASP A 381 -4.41 -5.86 -21.34
N ASN A 382 -3.09 -5.71 -21.46
CA ASN A 382 -2.41 -4.81 -22.41
C ASN A 382 -2.98 -3.37 -22.42
N ALA A 383 -3.30 -2.85 -21.23
CA ALA A 383 -3.64 -1.45 -21.06
C ALA A 383 -2.40 -0.55 -21.14
N PHE A 384 -1.22 -1.05 -20.76
CA PHE A 384 0.05 -0.35 -20.94
C PHE A 384 0.56 -0.49 -22.36
N SER A 385 1.38 0.48 -22.81
CA SER A 385 1.90 0.47 -24.17
C SER A 385 3.13 -0.42 -24.30
N ALA A 386 3.02 -1.45 -25.14
CA ALA A 386 4.13 -2.33 -25.50
C ALA A 386 5.30 -1.60 -26.20
N GLY A 387 5.00 -0.48 -26.87
CA GLY A 387 6.02 0.31 -27.58
C GLY A 387 6.72 1.36 -26.71
N SER A 388 6.34 1.50 -25.43
CA SER A 388 6.90 2.49 -24.51
C SER A 388 7.92 1.84 -23.59
N ASP A 389 9.06 2.48 -23.43
CA ASP A 389 9.98 2.19 -22.31
C ASP A 389 9.40 2.75 -20.99
N PHE A 390 9.66 2.06 -19.89
CA PHE A 390 9.16 2.39 -18.55
C PHE A 390 10.32 2.75 -17.61
N ASN A 391 10.36 4.02 -17.19
CA ASN A 391 11.30 4.53 -16.19
C ASN A 391 10.61 4.59 -14.82
N ILE A 392 10.83 3.58 -13.98
CA ILE A 392 10.18 3.45 -12.68
C ILE A 392 11.13 3.99 -11.60
N GLY A 393 11.00 5.28 -11.29
CA GLY A 393 11.81 5.94 -10.28
C GLY A 393 11.52 5.42 -8.86
N LYS A 394 12.42 5.69 -7.92
CA LYS A 394 12.38 5.25 -6.52
C LYS A 394 11.00 5.29 -5.84
N ASP A 395 10.25 6.37 -6.05
CA ASP A 395 8.95 6.61 -5.41
C ASP A 395 7.75 6.25 -6.31
N GLY A 396 8.04 5.76 -7.52
CA GLY A 396 7.05 5.32 -8.49
C GLY A 396 6.60 3.87 -8.25
N VAL A 397 5.31 3.63 -8.45
CA VAL A 397 4.72 2.29 -8.34
C VAL A 397 4.02 1.92 -9.65
N LEU A 398 4.43 0.80 -10.24
CA LEU A 398 3.73 0.14 -11.34
C LEU A 398 2.94 -1.04 -10.77
N ASP A 399 1.63 -1.04 -10.96
CA ASP A 399 0.76 -2.12 -10.49
C ASP A 399 -0.03 -2.69 -11.68
N LEU A 400 0.25 -3.96 -12.00
CA LEU A 400 -0.42 -4.68 -13.07
C LEU A 400 -1.86 -5.05 -12.69
N ASN A 401 -2.23 -4.92 -11.40
CA ASN A 401 -3.60 -5.08 -10.91
C ASN A 401 -4.22 -6.43 -11.32
N GLY A 402 -3.39 -7.47 -11.47
CA GLY A 402 -3.81 -8.81 -11.88
C GLY A 402 -4.02 -9.01 -13.40
N TYR A 403 -3.68 -8.02 -14.24
CA TYR A 403 -3.82 -8.09 -15.69
C TYR A 403 -2.48 -8.34 -16.38
N ALA A 404 -2.47 -9.11 -17.46
CA ALA A 404 -1.27 -9.35 -18.24
C ALA A 404 -0.87 -8.10 -19.03
N GLN A 405 0.38 -7.66 -18.92
CA GLN A 405 0.88 -6.46 -19.60
C GLN A 405 2.11 -6.75 -20.44
N THR A 406 2.24 -6.06 -21.56
CA THR A 406 3.47 -5.95 -22.33
C THR A 406 3.95 -4.50 -22.32
N VAL A 407 5.22 -4.29 -22.02
CA VAL A 407 5.89 -2.98 -22.02
C VAL A 407 7.22 -3.09 -22.79
N GLY A 408 7.83 -1.97 -23.16
CA GLY A 408 9.17 -1.93 -23.74
C GLY A 408 10.26 -2.15 -22.68
N THR A 409 11.40 -1.48 -22.83
CA THR A 409 12.53 -1.56 -21.89
C THR A 409 12.14 -1.04 -20.51
N VAL A 410 12.58 -1.70 -19.44
CA VAL A 410 12.27 -1.31 -18.06
C VAL A 410 13.52 -0.85 -17.31
N TYR A 411 13.46 0.32 -16.70
CA TYR A 411 14.44 0.82 -15.71
C TYR A 411 13.78 0.82 -14.33
N HIS A 412 14.29 0.02 -13.38
CA HIS A 412 13.56 -0.32 -12.15
C HIS A 412 14.28 0.08 -10.85
N ASP A 413 13.94 1.25 -10.32
CA ASP A 413 14.35 1.78 -9.00
C ASP A 413 13.18 1.78 -7.98
N GLY A 414 11.93 1.86 -8.47
CA GLY A 414 10.70 1.86 -7.66
C GLY A 414 10.15 0.47 -7.29
N THR A 415 8.82 0.33 -7.30
CA THR A 415 8.14 -0.94 -6.99
C THR A 415 7.25 -1.39 -8.14
N ILE A 416 7.32 -2.69 -8.48
CA ILE A 416 6.42 -3.34 -9.42
C ILE A 416 5.59 -4.38 -8.67
N TYR A 417 4.28 -4.22 -8.67
CA TYR A 417 3.33 -5.23 -8.21
C TYR A 417 2.74 -5.96 -9.41
N MET A 418 2.80 -7.29 -9.39
CA MET A 418 2.04 -8.12 -10.32
C MET A 418 0.53 -8.02 -10.02
N ASN A 419 0.18 -7.98 -8.73
CA ASN A 419 -1.14 -7.66 -8.23
C ASN A 419 -1.01 -7.16 -6.78
N GLU A 420 -1.13 -5.85 -6.55
CA GLU A 420 -0.98 -5.24 -5.21
C GLU A 420 -2.02 -5.78 -4.22
N ALA A 421 -3.25 -6.04 -4.68
CA ALA A 421 -4.33 -6.54 -3.83
C ALA A 421 -4.11 -7.99 -3.35
N ALA A 422 -3.10 -8.70 -3.88
CA ALA A 422 -2.76 -10.07 -3.51
C ALA A 422 -3.99 -11.01 -3.56
N SER A 423 -4.91 -10.75 -4.50
CA SER A 423 -6.19 -11.45 -4.61
C SER A 423 -6.11 -12.71 -5.48
N SER A 424 -5.13 -12.77 -6.38
CA SER A 424 -4.86 -13.90 -7.27
C SER A 424 -3.38 -13.93 -7.67
N ALA A 425 -2.91 -15.12 -8.02
CA ALA A 425 -1.62 -15.36 -8.67
C ALA A 425 -1.85 -15.74 -10.15
N GLY A 426 -0.81 -15.68 -10.97
CA GLY A 426 -0.85 -16.04 -12.40
C GLY A 426 -0.74 -14.86 -13.36
N THR A 427 -0.45 -13.67 -12.86
CA THR A 427 -0.28 -12.45 -13.66
C THR A 427 1.08 -12.43 -14.33
N THR A 428 1.13 -12.03 -15.59
CA THR A 428 2.39 -11.95 -16.35
C THR A 428 2.72 -10.52 -16.75
N LEU A 429 3.93 -10.08 -16.43
CA LEU A 429 4.58 -8.92 -17.05
C LEU A 429 5.51 -9.39 -18.16
N THR A 430 5.29 -8.94 -19.39
CA THR A 430 6.23 -9.11 -20.50
C THR A 430 6.99 -7.80 -20.75
N VAL A 431 8.32 -7.88 -20.68
CA VAL A 431 9.25 -6.81 -21.05
C VAL A 431 9.76 -7.14 -22.44
N ASP A 432 9.20 -6.48 -23.46
CA ASP A 432 9.58 -6.63 -24.87
C ASP A 432 10.80 -5.74 -25.20
N GLY A 433 11.89 -5.99 -24.47
CA GLY A 433 13.11 -5.19 -24.47
C GLY A 433 14.04 -5.63 -23.34
N ASP A 434 14.96 -4.75 -22.96
CA ASP A 434 15.92 -5.02 -21.88
C ASP A 434 15.33 -4.67 -20.51
N TYR A 435 15.87 -5.28 -19.45
CA TYR A 435 15.51 -4.98 -18.07
C TYR A 435 16.74 -4.53 -17.27
N HIS A 436 16.69 -3.30 -16.77
CA HIS A 436 17.76 -2.66 -16.01
C HIS A 436 17.35 -2.51 -14.55
N GLY A 437 17.89 -3.36 -13.67
CA GLY A 437 17.66 -3.28 -12.24
C GLY A 437 18.46 -2.14 -11.57
N GLN A 438 17.78 -1.24 -10.87
CA GLN A 438 18.39 -0.09 -10.18
C GLN A 438 18.12 -0.10 -8.66
N GLY A 439 17.81 -1.27 -8.09
CA GLY A 439 17.53 -1.45 -6.66
C GLY A 439 16.04 -1.44 -6.30
N GLY A 440 15.15 -1.42 -7.30
CA GLY A 440 13.70 -1.55 -7.11
C GLY A 440 13.25 -2.90 -6.59
N THR A 441 11.96 -3.03 -6.24
CA THR A 441 11.36 -4.25 -5.69
C THR A 441 10.26 -4.81 -6.60
N LEU A 442 10.42 -6.07 -7.01
CA LEU A 442 9.38 -6.88 -7.66
C LEU A 442 8.59 -7.63 -6.59
N VAL A 443 7.26 -7.55 -6.66
CA VAL A 443 6.36 -8.27 -5.75
C VAL A 443 5.49 -9.23 -6.54
N PHE A 444 5.74 -10.52 -6.34
CA PHE A 444 5.00 -11.62 -6.95
C PHE A 444 4.03 -12.22 -5.95
N ASN A 445 2.93 -12.78 -6.45
CA ASN A 445 2.04 -13.63 -5.70
C ASN A 445 2.07 -15.05 -6.27
N SER A 446 2.05 -16.05 -5.39
CA SER A 446 2.14 -17.46 -5.79
C SER A 446 1.32 -18.34 -4.87
N GLN A 447 0.69 -19.37 -5.42
CA GLN A 447 0.17 -20.50 -4.64
C GLN A 447 1.29 -21.53 -4.52
N LEU A 448 2.20 -21.32 -3.56
CA LEU A 448 3.42 -22.11 -3.43
C LEU A 448 3.13 -23.59 -3.18
N ALA A 449 3.62 -24.43 -4.09
CA ALA A 449 3.56 -25.89 -4.06
C ALA A 449 4.82 -26.44 -4.77
N GLY A 450 4.66 -27.41 -5.69
CA GLY A 450 5.75 -27.88 -6.54
C GLY A 450 5.93 -27.01 -7.80
N ASP A 451 6.74 -27.48 -8.75
CA ASP A 451 7.13 -26.75 -9.96
C ASP A 451 5.96 -26.18 -10.79
N ALA A 452 4.80 -26.83 -10.77
CA ALA A 452 3.59 -26.41 -11.47
C ALA A 452 2.71 -25.42 -10.68
N SER A 453 3.29 -24.67 -9.73
CA SER A 453 2.56 -23.70 -8.91
C SER A 453 1.93 -22.61 -9.78
N ILE A 454 0.69 -22.22 -9.45
CA ILE A 454 0.09 -21.02 -10.05
C ILE A 454 0.83 -19.82 -9.47
N THR A 455 1.59 -19.13 -10.30
CA THR A 455 2.49 -18.05 -9.88
C THR A 455 2.41 -16.88 -10.84
N ASP A 456 2.53 -15.67 -10.31
CA ASP A 456 2.86 -14.51 -11.13
C ASP A 456 4.26 -14.72 -11.77
N SER A 457 4.48 -14.11 -12.94
CA SER A 457 5.70 -14.28 -13.72
C SER A 457 6.14 -12.99 -14.41
N MET A 458 7.45 -12.83 -14.61
CA MET A 458 8.02 -11.80 -15.48
C MET A 458 8.77 -12.46 -16.64
N HIS A 459 8.47 -12.08 -17.87
CA HIS A 459 9.14 -12.58 -19.07
C HIS A 459 9.85 -11.43 -19.77
N ILE A 460 11.18 -11.50 -19.86
CA ILE A 460 12.03 -10.52 -20.53
C ILE A 460 12.53 -11.12 -21.84
N THR A 461 12.27 -10.43 -22.96
CA THR A 461 12.68 -10.89 -24.30
C THR A 461 14.11 -10.47 -24.66
N GLY A 462 14.62 -9.40 -24.04
CA GLY A 462 15.99 -8.89 -24.18
C GLY A 462 16.96 -9.33 -23.08
N ASP A 463 17.97 -8.50 -22.85
CA ASP A 463 19.02 -8.72 -21.86
C ASP A 463 18.63 -8.13 -20.49
N THR A 464 19.27 -8.63 -19.42
CA THR A 464 19.13 -8.08 -18.07
C THR A 464 20.46 -7.61 -17.52
N ASP A 465 20.46 -6.52 -16.76
CA ASP A 465 21.60 -6.10 -15.94
C ASP A 465 21.16 -5.41 -14.64
N GLY A 466 22.15 -5.06 -13.82
CA GLY A 466 21.92 -4.36 -12.56
C GLY A 466 21.34 -5.27 -11.48
N SER A 467 20.52 -4.73 -10.58
CA SER A 467 20.00 -5.49 -9.44
C SER A 467 18.57 -5.08 -9.04
N SER A 468 17.77 -6.05 -8.61
CA SER A 468 16.41 -5.81 -8.10
C SER A 468 16.10 -6.76 -6.93
N TYR A 469 15.27 -6.32 -6.00
CA TYR A 469 14.78 -7.16 -4.92
C TYR A 469 13.52 -7.91 -5.36
N VAL A 470 13.35 -9.14 -4.86
CA VAL A 470 12.17 -9.96 -5.12
C VAL A 470 11.52 -10.36 -3.80
N THR A 471 10.22 -10.10 -3.69
CA THR A 471 9.35 -10.58 -2.61
C THR A 471 8.27 -11.46 -3.21
N VAL A 472 7.91 -12.54 -2.52
CA VAL A 472 6.86 -13.46 -2.96
C VAL A 472 5.84 -13.65 -1.84
N ASN A 473 4.58 -13.36 -2.13
CA ASN A 473 3.46 -13.59 -1.23
C ASN A 473 2.85 -14.96 -1.51
N ASN A 474 2.73 -15.80 -0.48
CA ASN A 474 2.01 -17.07 -0.59
C ASN A 474 0.51 -16.86 -0.47
N LEU A 475 -0.26 -17.11 -1.52
CA LEU A 475 -1.72 -16.97 -1.55
C LEU A 475 -2.42 -18.29 -1.21
N GLY A 476 -2.04 -18.89 -0.08
CA GLY A 476 -2.65 -20.12 0.43
C GLY A 476 -2.15 -21.41 -0.22
N GLY A 477 -0.98 -21.38 -0.87
CA GLY A 477 -0.27 -22.60 -1.24
C GLY A 477 0.19 -23.38 -0.01
N GLN A 478 0.08 -24.71 -0.07
CA GLN A 478 0.37 -25.62 1.05
C GLN A 478 1.85 -26.01 1.14
N GLY A 479 2.63 -25.61 0.13
CA GLY A 479 4.02 -25.98 -0.04
C GLY A 479 4.23 -27.44 -0.50
N ALA A 480 5.25 -27.66 -1.30
CA ALA A 480 5.75 -28.99 -1.63
C ALA A 480 7.26 -28.91 -1.95
N GLN A 481 7.92 -30.06 -1.99
CA GLN A 481 9.26 -30.15 -2.55
C GLN A 481 9.22 -29.87 -4.05
N THR A 482 10.05 -28.93 -4.52
CA THR A 482 10.29 -28.68 -5.94
C THR A 482 11.30 -29.67 -6.51
N VAL A 483 11.20 -29.96 -7.80
CA VAL A 483 12.18 -30.77 -8.54
C VAL A 483 13.13 -29.85 -9.30
N GLU A 484 12.62 -29.08 -10.26
CA GLU A 484 13.36 -28.03 -10.98
C GLU A 484 13.25 -26.68 -10.26
N GLY A 485 12.07 -26.38 -9.71
CA GLY A 485 11.72 -25.08 -9.13
C GLY A 485 10.50 -24.47 -9.81
N ILE A 486 9.93 -23.44 -9.16
CA ILE A 486 8.81 -22.65 -9.71
C ILE A 486 9.40 -21.48 -10.48
N GLU A 487 9.30 -21.48 -11.82
CA GLU A 487 9.81 -20.38 -12.67
C GLU A 487 8.99 -19.11 -12.43
N ILE A 488 9.65 -18.03 -11.98
CA ILE A 488 8.99 -16.72 -11.77
C ILE A 488 9.57 -15.62 -12.63
N ILE A 489 10.80 -15.78 -13.13
CA ILE A 489 11.41 -14.84 -14.08
C ILE A 489 12.04 -15.62 -15.21
N ARG A 490 11.65 -15.29 -16.43
CA ARG A 490 12.20 -15.85 -17.67
C ARG A 490 12.98 -14.79 -18.43
N VAL A 491 14.17 -15.13 -18.88
CA VAL A 491 15.05 -14.25 -19.67
C VAL A 491 15.44 -14.96 -20.96
N ASP A 492 15.00 -14.45 -22.11
CA ASP A 492 15.36 -15.03 -23.41
C ASP A 492 16.74 -14.56 -23.91
N GLY A 493 17.21 -13.37 -23.49
CA GLY A 493 18.55 -12.83 -23.76
C GLY A 493 19.60 -13.23 -22.71
N ASN A 494 20.60 -12.36 -22.51
CA ASN A 494 21.64 -12.53 -21.49
C ASN A 494 21.09 -12.21 -20.09
N SER A 495 21.26 -13.13 -19.14
CA SER A 495 20.78 -12.97 -17.75
C SER A 495 21.86 -12.45 -16.79
N ASP A 496 22.51 -11.32 -17.12
CA ASP A 496 23.57 -10.73 -16.30
C ASP A 496 23.04 -9.95 -15.07
N GLY A 497 21.74 -9.61 -15.05
CA GLY A 497 21.06 -8.96 -13.94
C GLY A 497 20.92 -9.86 -12.71
N GLN A 498 20.85 -9.24 -11.53
CA GLN A 498 20.73 -9.95 -10.25
C GLN A 498 19.35 -9.74 -9.62
N PHE A 499 18.62 -10.84 -9.37
CA PHE A 499 17.37 -10.83 -8.62
C PHE A 499 17.61 -11.35 -7.20
N ILE A 500 17.46 -10.47 -6.22
CA ILE A 500 17.87 -10.71 -4.84
C ILE A 500 16.63 -10.93 -3.99
N GLN A 501 16.48 -12.13 -3.42
CA GLN A 501 15.39 -12.41 -2.48
C GLN A 501 15.40 -11.45 -1.28
N ARG A 502 14.24 -10.86 -1.00
CA ARG A 502 14.00 -10.02 0.17
C ARG A 502 12.93 -10.66 1.05
N GLY A 503 13.33 -11.04 2.25
CA GLY A 503 12.46 -11.78 3.19
C GLY A 503 12.52 -13.30 2.99
N ARG A 504 11.84 -14.03 3.87
CA ARG A 504 11.69 -15.49 3.75
C ARG A 504 10.42 -15.82 2.99
N ILE A 505 10.52 -16.79 2.08
CA ILE A 505 9.39 -17.29 1.29
C ILE A 505 9.05 -18.66 1.86
N VAL A 506 7.88 -18.79 2.49
CA VAL A 506 7.50 -20.01 3.22
C VAL A 506 6.10 -20.48 2.83
N ALA A 507 5.92 -21.79 2.78
CA ALA A 507 4.62 -22.43 2.66
C ALA A 507 4.67 -23.84 3.25
N GLY A 508 3.69 -24.18 4.09
CA GLY A 508 3.68 -25.46 4.79
C GLY A 508 4.93 -25.64 5.63
N ALA A 509 5.57 -26.81 5.49
CA ALA A 509 6.81 -27.16 6.17
C ALA A 509 8.09 -26.65 5.45
N TYR A 510 7.98 -25.91 4.35
CA TYR A 510 9.09 -25.61 3.46
C TYR A 510 9.53 -24.14 3.48
N ASP A 511 10.84 -23.92 3.41
CA ASP A 511 11.44 -22.66 2.95
C ASP A 511 11.69 -22.74 1.44
N TYR A 512 11.42 -21.65 0.72
CA TYR A 512 11.77 -21.47 -0.69
C TYR A 512 12.88 -20.43 -0.84
N ASN A 513 13.83 -20.72 -1.72
CA ASN A 513 14.91 -19.81 -2.09
C ASN A 513 14.79 -19.42 -3.56
N LEU A 514 15.03 -18.15 -3.87
CA LEU A 514 15.17 -17.67 -5.24
C LEU A 514 16.57 -18.00 -5.77
N VAL A 515 16.65 -18.81 -6.82
CA VAL A 515 17.89 -19.31 -7.42
C VAL A 515 17.84 -19.20 -8.94
N GLN A 516 18.90 -18.66 -9.54
CA GLN A 516 19.09 -18.64 -10.99
C GLN A 516 19.42 -20.05 -11.49
N GLY A 517 18.78 -20.51 -12.55
CA GLY A 517 18.91 -21.88 -13.06
C GLY A 517 18.09 -22.93 -12.33
N GLY A 518 17.58 -22.62 -11.13
CA GLY A 518 16.87 -23.59 -10.30
C GLY A 518 17.70 -24.84 -10.03
N ASN A 519 17.04 -25.99 -9.86
CA ASN A 519 17.69 -27.28 -9.63
C ASN A 519 17.90 -28.06 -10.95
N GLY A 520 18.55 -27.40 -11.92
CA GLY A 520 18.82 -27.95 -13.26
C GLY A 520 17.87 -27.49 -14.37
N GLY A 521 17.17 -26.37 -14.14
CA GLY A 521 16.39 -25.67 -15.15
C GLY A 521 17.26 -24.81 -16.08
N ASN A 522 16.61 -23.88 -16.79
CA ASN A 522 17.33 -22.98 -17.71
C ASN A 522 18.21 -22.01 -16.91
N SER A 523 19.51 -22.00 -17.18
CA SER A 523 20.51 -21.16 -16.48
C SER A 523 20.25 -19.65 -16.58
N ASN A 524 19.43 -19.19 -17.53
CA ASN A 524 19.07 -17.79 -17.67
C ASN A 524 17.81 -17.41 -16.85
N ASN A 525 17.02 -18.39 -16.41
CA ASN A 525 15.76 -18.16 -15.72
C ASN A 525 15.95 -18.20 -14.20
N TRP A 526 14.99 -17.67 -13.45
CA TRP A 526 15.01 -17.66 -11.98
C TRP A 526 13.81 -18.39 -11.41
N TYR A 527 14.10 -19.24 -10.44
CA TYR A 527 13.16 -20.20 -9.88
C TYR A 527 13.09 -20.08 -8.35
N LEU A 528 11.93 -20.36 -7.78
CA LEU A 528 11.80 -20.64 -6.36
C LEU A 528 12.03 -22.14 -6.13
N THR A 529 13.01 -22.51 -5.31
CA THR A 529 13.33 -23.91 -4.99
C THR A 529 13.16 -24.18 -3.50
N SER A 530 12.54 -25.32 -3.17
CA SER A 530 12.37 -25.85 -1.80
C SER A 530 13.19 -27.12 -1.56
N SER A 531 14.19 -27.37 -2.41
CA SER A 531 15.14 -28.48 -2.30
C SER A 531 16.56 -28.01 -2.67
N THR A 532 17.57 -28.67 -2.12
CA THR A 532 18.96 -28.47 -2.52
C THR A 532 19.21 -28.97 -3.94
N GLU A 533 20.16 -28.32 -4.64
CA GLU A 533 20.57 -28.77 -5.97
C GLU A 533 20.99 -30.25 -5.96
N PRO A 534 20.58 -31.03 -6.97
CA PRO A 534 21.07 -32.38 -7.15
C PRO A 534 22.56 -32.33 -7.52
N VAL A 535 23.42 -33.05 -6.78
CA VAL A 535 24.79 -33.25 -7.24
C VAL A 535 24.86 -34.35 -8.30
N ASP A 536 25.63 -34.10 -9.35
CA ASP A 536 26.03 -35.13 -10.31
C ASP A 536 26.81 -36.21 -9.53
N PRO A 537 26.51 -37.51 -9.67
CA PRO A 537 27.27 -38.55 -8.98
C PRO A 537 28.72 -38.48 -9.46
N THR A 538 29.61 -37.93 -8.65
CA THR A 538 31.03 -37.88 -8.95
C THR A 538 31.58 -39.30 -9.05
N GLU A 539 32.46 -39.50 -10.03
CA GLU A 539 33.31 -40.68 -10.14
C GLU A 539 33.96 -41.04 -8.80
N PRO A 540 34.23 -42.33 -8.52
CA PRO A 540 34.67 -42.80 -7.21
C PRO A 540 35.89 -42.03 -6.69
N VAL A 541 35.74 -41.44 -5.51
CA VAL A 541 36.80 -40.72 -4.78
C VAL A 541 38.00 -41.63 -4.50
N ASP A 542 39.20 -41.13 -4.83
CA ASP A 542 40.50 -41.73 -4.50
C ASP A 542 40.67 -41.77 -2.96
N PRO A 543 41.04 -42.91 -2.32
CA PRO A 543 41.04 -43.05 -0.86
C PRO A 543 42.01 -42.14 -0.06
N THR A 544 42.74 -41.24 -0.72
CA THR A 544 43.79 -40.42 -0.10
C THR A 544 43.39 -39.00 0.26
N GLU A 545 42.20 -38.51 -0.12
CA GLU A 545 41.72 -37.18 0.30
C GLU A 545 40.84 -37.22 1.55
N PRO A 546 40.95 -36.21 2.46
CA PRO A 546 40.08 -36.08 3.61
C PRO A 546 38.61 -35.96 3.16
N PRO A 547 37.64 -36.53 3.91
CA PRO A 547 36.24 -36.49 3.51
C PRO A 547 35.76 -35.05 3.37
N SER A 548 35.22 -34.73 2.20
CA SER A 548 34.49 -33.49 1.93
C SER A 548 33.29 -33.37 2.88
N PRO A 549 32.82 -32.15 3.22
CA PRO A 549 31.59 -31.97 4.00
C PRO A 549 30.42 -32.74 3.36
N PRO A 550 29.47 -33.26 4.16
CA PRO A 550 28.37 -34.05 3.64
C PRO A 550 27.55 -33.23 2.64
N VAL A 551 27.44 -33.75 1.42
CA VAL A 551 26.56 -33.24 0.37
C VAL A 551 25.18 -33.85 0.59
N PHE A 552 24.12 -33.03 0.65
CA PHE A 552 22.73 -33.48 0.78
C PHE A 552 22.03 -33.32 -0.58
N PRO A 553 22.14 -34.27 -1.52
CA PRO A 553 21.49 -34.16 -2.83
C PRO A 553 19.98 -34.24 -2.72
N ASN A 554 19.28 -33.28 -3.33
CA ASN A 554 17.82 -33.29 -3.50
C ASN A 554 17.03 -33.49 -2.19
N THR A 555 17.48 -32.81 -1.13
CA THR A 555 16.83 -32.84 0.17
C THR A 555 15.88 -31.65 0.27
N SER A 556 14.62 -31.93 0.63
CA SER A 556 13.62 -30.91 1.00
C SER A 556 14.17 -29.93 2.02
N ILE A 557 13.92 -28.63 1.89
CA ILE A 557 14.36 -27.60 2.83
C ILE A 557 13.28 -27.39 3.89
N SER A 558 13.50 -27.97 5.08
CA SER A 558 12.54 -27.87 6.19
C SER A 558 12.74 -26.58 6.98
N ARG A 559 11.63 -25.90 7.30
CA ARG A 559 11.65 -24.67 8.08
C ARG A 559 11.76 -24.94 9.60
N PRO A 560 12.53 -24.14 10.37
CA PRO A 560 12.77 -24.38 11.79
C PRO A 560 11.54 -24.24 12.69
N GLU A 561 10.48 -23.57 12.25
CA GLU A 561 9.25 -23.39 13.03
C GLU A 561 8.60 -24.73 13.38
N ALA A 562 8.72 -25.74 12.51
CA ALA A 562 8.23 -27.08 12.80
C ALA A 562 8.83 -27.66 14.09
N GLY A 563 10.14 -27.46 14.32
CA GLY A 563 10.83 -27.90 15.54
C GLY A 563 10.32 -27.17 16.79
N SER A 564 10.04 -25.86 16.68
CA SER A 564 9.45 -25.10 17.79
C SER A 564 8.05 -25.58 18.16
N TYR A 565 7.16 -25.83 17.18
CA TYR A 565 5.81 -26.34 17.46
C TYR A 565 5.85 -27.74 18.11
N MET A 566 6.64 -28.67 17.57
CA MET A 566 6.73 -30.02 18.14
C MET A 566 7.31 -30.02 19.56
N THR A 567 8.27 -29.12 19.83
CA THR A 567 8.90 -28.98 21.14
C THR A 567 7.97 -28.32 22.15
N ASN A 568 7.19 -27.31 21.73
CA ASN A 568 6.16 -26.73 22.59
C ASN A 568 5.12 -27.78 23.01
N LEU A 569 4.62 -28.57 22.06
CA LEU A 569 3.67 -29.65 22.35
C LEU A 569 4.29 -30.70 23.29
N ALA A 570 5.54 -31.10 23.04
CA ALA A 570 6.25 -32.04 23.90
C ALA A 570 6.47 -31.49 25.32
N ALA A 571 6.82 -30.20 25.43
CA ALA A 571 6.97 -29.52 26.71
C ALA A 571 5.64 -29.53 27.48
N ALA A 572 4.53 -29.16 26.84
CA ALA A 572 3.19 -29.15 27.43
C ALA A 572 2.72 -30.54 27.91
N ASN A 573 3.06 -31.60 27.18
CA ASN A 573 2.71 -32.97 27.59
C ASN A 573 3.46 -33.41 28.87
N GLU A 574 4.71 -33.00 29.04
CA GLU A 574 5.59 -33.51 30.10
C GLU A 574 5.75 -32.57 31.31
N MET A 575 5.48 -31.26 31.16
CA MET A 575 5.85 -30.21 32.12
C MET A 575 5.38 -30.49 33.55
N PHE A 576 4.15 -30.97 33.71
CA PHE A 576 3.55 -31.19 35.03
C PHE A 576 3.50 -32.66 35.44
N MET A 577 4.16 -33.57 34.73
CA MET A 577 4.25 -34.97 35.14
C MET A 577 5.01 -35.09 36.46
N THR A 578 4.42 -35.78 37.44
CA THR A 578 5.04 -36.03 38.76
C THR A 578 5.14 -37.53 39.05
N ARG A 579 6.13 -37.90 39.87
CA ARG A 579 6.22 -39.23 40.49
C ARG A 579 5.95 -39.13 41.97
N LEU A 580 5.65 -40.26 42.61
CA LEU A 580 5.48 -40.31 44.07
C LEU A 580 6.70 -39.72 44.80
N GLU A 581 7.91 -40.02 44.31
CA GLU A 581 9.14 -39.55 44.91
C GLU A 581 9.33 -38.03 44.79
N ASP A 582 8.75 -37.37 43.79
CA ASP A 582 8.89 -35.92 43.61
C ASP A 582 7.95 -35.14 44.56
N ARG A 583 7.03 -35.84 45.24
CA ARG A 583 6.09 -35.29 46.24
C ARG A 583 6.50 -35.64 47.68
N GLY A 584 7.76 -36.02 47.90
CA GLY A 584 8.34 -36.22 49.23
C GLY A 584 8.01 -37.55 49.91
N GLY A 585 7.58 -38.57 49.16
CA GLY A 585 7.70 -39.99 49.51
C GLY A 585 7.02 -40.51 50.81
N ASP A 586 7.47 -41.70 51.23
CA ASP A 586 6.90 -42.49 52.33
C ASP A 586 7.52 -42.17 53.69
N ARG A 587 6.90 -41.25 54.43
CA ARG A 587 7.18 -41.06 55.86
C ARG A 587 5.92 -40.87 56.67
N MET A 588 5.84 -41.59 57.79
CA MET A 588 4.85 -41.39 58.84
C MET A 588 5.44 -40.51 59.95
N TYR A 589 4.67 -39.53 60.42
CA TYR A 589 4.88 -38.82 61.68
C TYR A 589 3.78 -39.21 62.68
N THR A 590 4.13 -39.28 63.97
CA THR A 590 3.19 -39.54 65.06
C THR A 590 3.09 -38.27 65.90
N ASP A 591 1.90 -37.68 66.01
CA ASP A 591 1.64 -36.47 66.80
C ASP A 591 2.06 -36.68 68.28
N PRO A 592 2.99 -35.88 68.81
CA PRO A 592 3.53 -36.05 70.16
C PRO A 592 2.59 -35.62 71.30
N PHE A 593 1.44 -34.98 70.99
CA PHE A 593 0.48 -34.51 71.99
C PHE A 593 -0.83 -35.29 72.02
N THR A 594 -1.28 -35.83 70.88
CA THR A 594 -2.58 -36.54 70.79
C THR A 594 -2.45 -38.06 70.61
N GLY A 595 -1.30 -38.55 70.13
CA GLY A 595 -1.14 -39.96 69.75
C GLY A 595 -2.02 -40.41 68.56
N GLU A 596 -2.79 -39.50 67.96
CA GLU A 596 -3.59 -39.76 66.76
C GLU A 596 -2.73 -39.61 65.50
N LYS A 597 -2.87 -40.56 64.56
CA LYS A 597 -2.23 -40.49 63.24
C LYS A 597 -3.00 -39.51 62.34
N LYS A 598 -2.75 -38.20 62.45
CA LYS A 598 -3.28 -37.18 61.53
C LYS A 598 -2.13 -36.50 60.80
N LEU A 599 -2.16 -36.53 59.47
CA LEU A 599 -1.16 -35.88 58.62
C LEU A 599 -1.82 -34.82 57.76
N THR A 600 -1.41 -33.58 57.96
CA THR A 600 -1.47 -32.52 56.95
C THR A 600 -0.02 -32.20 56.62
N SER A 601 0.40 -32.38 55.36
CA SER A 601 1.72 -31.97 54.90
C SER A 601 1.59 -31.07 53.69
N MET A 602 2.55 -30.16 53.53
CA MET A 602 2.71 -29.33 52.33
C MET A 602 4.04 -29.67 51.68
N TRP A 603 4.04 -29.84 50.38
CA TRP A 603 5.25 -30.01 49.59
C TRP A 603 5.33 -28.95 48.49
N ILE A 604 6.56 -28.58 48.17
CA ILE A 604 6.90 -27.76 47.02
C ILE A 604 8.05 -28.44 46.29
N ARG A 605 7.95 -28.56 44.97
CA ARG A 605 9.04 -29.03 44.11
C ARG A 605 9.36 -28.00 43.06
N THR A 606 10.63 -27.91 42.73
CA THR A 606 11.12 -27.17 41.58
C THR A 606 12.06 -28.06 40.77
N GLU A 607 11.92 -28.01 39.44
CA GLU A 607 12.72 -28.79 38.50
C GLU A 607 13.16 -27.91 37.34
N GLY A 608 14.44 -27.97 37.00
CA GLY A 608 15.01 -27.39 35.79
C GLY A 608 15.54 -28.51 34.89
N ARG A 609 15.25 -28.45 33.60
CA ARG A 609 15.70 -29.42 32.60
C ARG A 609 16.25 -28.72 31.37
N HIS A 610 17.24 -29.35 30.74
CA HIS A 610 17.81 -28.95 29.47
C HIS A 610 17.76 -30.14 28.50
N LEU A 611 17.24 -29.90 27.30
CA LEU A 611 17.04 -30.90 26.27
C LEU A 611 17.78 -30.51 24.99
N ASP A 612 18.43 -31.51 24.39
CA ASP A 612 18.95 -31.51 23.02
C ASP A 612 18.18 -32.56 22.21
N SER A 613 17.60 -32.17 21.08
CA SER A 613 16.81 -33.06 20.20
C SER A 613 16.96 -32.74 18.72
N ARG A 614 16.50 -33.67 17.87
CA ARG A 614 16.54 -33.56 16.41
C ARG A 614 15.24 -34.06 15.80
N ASP A 615 14.85 -33.45 14.70
CA ASP A 615 13.65 -33.84 13.98
C ASP A 615 13.89 -35.01 13.00
N SER A 616 12.79 -35.57 12.49
CA SER A 616 12.78 -36.65 11.51
C SER A 616 13.39 -36.31 10.15
N SER A 617 13.50 -35.04 9.77
CA SER A 617 14.20 -34.62 8.54
C SER A 617 15.72 -34.62 8.70
N GLY A 618 16.21 -34.63 9.94
CA GLY A 618 17.64 -34.51 10.27
C GLY A 618 18.21 -33.11 10.08
N GLN A 619 17.39 -32.11 9.74
CA GLN A 619 17.82 -30.75 9.46
C GLN A 619 17.69 -29.84 10.68
N LEU A 620 16.70 -30.08 11.54
CA LEU A 620 16.34 -29.22 12.63
C LEU A 620 16.94 -29.74 13.93
N ASN A 621 17.76 -28.91 14.57
CA ASN A 621 18.31 -29.18 15.90
C ASN A 621 17.62 -28.25 16.89
N THR A 622 17.13 -28.81 18.00
CA THR A 622 16.40 -28.04 19.01
C THR A 622 17.05 -28.16 20.38
N ASP A 623 17.33 -26.99 20.96
CA ASP A 623 17.75 -26.80 22.34
C ASP A 623 16.57 -26.26 23.16
N GLU A 624 16.22 -26.90 24.28
CA GLU A 624 15.15 -26.46 25.18
C GLU A 624 15.66 -26.29 26.61
N ASN A 625 15.17 -25.26 27.31
CA ASN A 625 15.30 -25.11 28.75
C ASN A 625 13.90 -25.00 29.38
N ARG A 626 13.59 -25.92 30.28
CA ARG A 626 12.29 -26.01 30.96
C ARG A 626 12.44 -25.86 32.46
N TYR A 627 11.57 -25.05 33.05
CA TYR A 627 11.50 -24.82 34.49
C TYR A 627 10.09 -25.04 35.01
N VAL A 628 9.96 -25.76 36.11
CA VAL A 628 8.68 -26.12 36.72
C VAL A 628 8.73 -25.84 38.21
N ILE A 629 7.64 -25.30 38.74
CA ILE A 629 7.34 -25.25 40.16
C ILE A 629 5.97 -25.85 40.40
N GLN A 630 5.89 -26.82 41.31
CA GLN A 630 4.64 -27.42 41.72
C GLN A 630 4.56 -27.44 43.24
N MET A 631 3.36 -27.23 43.75
CA MET A 631 3.07 -27.30 45.17
C MET A 631 1.83 -28.15 45.40
N GLY A 632 1.76 -28.79 46.56
CA GLY A 632 0.57 -29.51 46.95
C GLY A 632 0.51 -29.73 48.44
N GLY A 633 -0.65 -30.17 48.90
CA GLY A 633 -0.87 -30.45 50.30
C GLY A 633 -1.89 -31.56 50.52
N ASP A 634 -1.62 -32.39 51.53
CA ASP A 634 -2.53 -33.45 51.94
C ASP A 634 -3.78 -32.81 52.59
N ILE A 635 -4.96 -33.17 52.10
CA ILE A 635 -6.25 -32.70 52.64
C ILE A 635 -6.93 -33.75 53.52
N ALA A 636 -6.61 -35.03 53.31
CA ALA A 636 -7.08 -36.12 54.16
C ALA A 636 -6.08 -37.28 54.17
N SER A 637 -5.98 -37.93 55.32
CA SER A 637 -5.15 -39.12 55.51
C SER A 637 -5.80 -40.07 56.50
N GLY A 638 -5.44 -41.35 56.45
CA GLY A 638 -5.98 -42.36 57.36
C GLY A 638 -5.32 -43.72 57.21
N THR A 639 -5.84 -44.70 57.94
CA THR A 639 -5.37 -46.09 57.95
C THR A 639 -6.58 -47.04 57.90
N TYR A 640 -6.47 -48.15 57.17
CA TYR A 640 -7.53 -49.18 57.11
C TYR A 640 -7.23 -50.38 58.02
N THR A 641 -5.95 -50.67 58.28
CA THR A 641 -5.43 -51.88 58.96
C THR A 641 -4.57 -51.56 60.18
N GLY A 642 -4.27 -50.27 60.42
CA GLY A 642 -3.40 -49.80 61.50
C GLY A 642 -1.92 -49.73 61.11
N THR A 643 -1.47 -50.53 60.14
CA THR A 643 -0.10 -50.57 59.60
C THR A 643 0.03 -49.89 58.23
N ASP A 644 -1.08 -49.73 57.51
CA ASP A 644 -1.16 -49.03 56.23
C ASP A 644 -1.47 -47.53 56.42
N ILE A 645 -1.23 -46.75 55.38
CA ILE A 645 -1.64 -45.33 55.32
C ILE A 645 -2.12 -44.98 53.92
N TRP A 646 -3.21 -44.22 53.85
CA TRP A 646 -3.63 -43.52 52.64
C TRP A 646 -3.56 -42.00 52.84
N ARG A 647 -3.30 -41.27 51.76
CA ARG A 647 -3.29 -39.81 51.69
C ARG A 647 -4.00 -39.37 50.42
N THR A 648 -4.70 -38.25 50.49
CA THR A 648 -5.17 -37.53 49.31
C THR A 648 -4.92 -36.05 49.49
N GLY A 649 -4.60 -35.39 48.40
CA GLY A 649 -4.23 -33.98 48.40
C GLY A 649 -4.58 -33.27 47.12
N LEU A 650 -4.44 -31.96 47.17
CA LEU A 650 -4.55 -31.08 46.01
C LEU A 650 -3.15 -30.61 45.61
N MET A 651 -3.00 -30.30 44.34
CA MET A 651 -1.75 -29.77 43.78
C MET A 651 -2.03 -28.72 42.71
N ALA A 652 -1.10 -27.78 42.58
CA ALA A 652 -1.10 -26.78 41.53
C ALA A 652 0.34 -26.57 41.05
N GLY A 653 0.47 -26.15 39.80
CA GLY A 653 1.77 -25.95 39.16
C GLY A 653 1.81 -24.74 38.27
N TYR A 654 2.99 -24.17 38.14
CA TYR A 654 3.38 -23.25 37.09
C TYR A 654 4.65 -23.77 36.44
N GLY A 655 4.76 -23.62 35.13
CA GLY A 655 5.97 -23.98 34.41
C GLY A 655 6.15 -23.12 33.18
N SER A 656 7.39 -23.01 32.76
CA SER A 656 7.77 -22.30 31.54
C SER A 656 8.82 -23.09 30.79
N SER A 657 8.71 -23.10 29.47
CA SER A 657 9.74 -23.65 28.58
C SER A 657 10.10 -22.62 27.52
N HIS A 658 11.39 -22.54 27.22
CA HIS A 658 11.94 -21.77 26.11
C HIS A 658 12.80 -22.71 25.25
N SER A 659 12.56 -22.70 23.95
CA SER A 659 13.30 -23.50 22.99
C SER A 659 13.81 -22.66 21.82
N THR A 660 14.93 -23.09 21.25
CA THR A 660 15.47 -22.55 20.00
C THR A 660 15.67 -23.73 19.05
N THR A 661 15.13 -23.61 17.83
CA THR A 661 15.35 -24.58 16.76
C THR A 661 16.14 -23.92 15.63
N ASP A 662 17.26 -24.55 15.25
CA ASP A 662 18.13 -24.13 14.15
C ASP A 662 18.07 -25.12 12.99
N SER A 663 17.86 -24.62 11.77
CA SER A 663 18.05 -25.40 10.55
C SER A 663 19.52 -25.45 10.18
N SER A 664 20.10 -26.66 10.20
CA SER A 664 21.48 -26.91 9.76
C SER A 664 21.69 -26.68 8.26
N LEU A 665 20.61 -26.61 7.47
CA LEU A 665 20.67 -26.43 6.03
C LEU A 665 20.61 -24.95 5.61
N THR A 666 19.66 -24.18 6.17
CA THR A 666 19.46 -22.77 5.80
C THR A 666 20.11 -21.78 6.77
N GLY A 667 20.46 -22.23 7.97
CA GLY A 667 20.89 -21.36 9.06
C GLY A 667 19.79 -20.48 9.64
N TYR A 668 18.52 -20.68 9.24
CA TYR A 668 17.38 -20.02 9.87
C TYR A 668 17.10 -20.61 11.26
N ARG A 669 16.51 -19.76 12.10
CA ARG A 669 16.21 -20.04 13.50
C ARG A 669 14.74 -19.75 13.80
N SER A 670 14.16 -20.55 14.69
CA SER A 670 12.85 -20.31 15.30
C SER A 670 12.94 -20.42 16.82
N GLU A 671 12.23 -19.54 17.53
CA GLU A 671 12.10 -19.56 18.99
C GLU A 671 10.71 -20.07 19.39
N GLY A 672 10.65 -21.01 20.33
CA GLY A 672 9.42 -21.52 20.92
C GLY A 672 9.31 -21.15 22.40
N ASN A 673 8.13 -20.74 22.86
CA ASN A 673 7.87 -20.46 24.26
C ASN A 673 6.57 -21.14 24.70
N VAL A 674 6.58 -21.71 25.90
CA VAL A 674 5.40 -22.30 26.54
C VAL A 674 5.31 -21.78 27.96
N SER A 675 4.16 -21.25 28.36
CA SER A 675 3.85 -20.93 29.76
C SER A 675 2.61 -21.68 30.18
N GLY A 676 2.72 -22.47 31.25
CA GLY A 676 1.69 -23.40 31.67
C GLY A 676 1.25 -23.23 33.10
N TYR A 677 0.01 -23.59 33.36
CA TYR A 677 -0.53 -23.76 34.71
C TYR A 677 -1.23 -25.11 34.81
N SER A 678 -1.22 -25.70 36.01
CA SER A 678 -1.99 -26.92 36.29
C SER A 678 -2.66 -26.86 37.64
N VAL A 679 -3.80 -27.56 37.74
CA VAL A 679 -4.48 -27.86 39.00
C VAL A 679 -4.90 -29.32 38.99
N GLY A 680 -4.76 -29.99 40.13
CA GLY A 680 -5.03 -31.41 40.21
C GLY A 680 -5.19 -31.93 41.62
N LEU A 681 -5.44 -33.22 41.68
CA LEU A 681 -5.57 -34.00 42.91
C LEU A 681 -4.71 -35.25 42.82
N TYR A 682 -4.32 -35.76 43.98
CA TYR A 682 -3.55 -36.99 44.07
C TYR A 682 -4.05 -37.87 45.22
N GLY A 683 -3.71 -39.15 45.14
CA GLY A 683 -3.97 -40.15 46.15
C GLY A 683 -2.80 -41.12 46.24
N THR A 684 -2.38 -41.45 47.46
CA THR A 684 -1.27 -42.38 47.72
C THR A 684 -1.66 -43.37 48.80
N TRP A 685 -1.32 -44.64 48.65
CA TRP A 685 -1.53 -45.70 49.64
C TRP A 685 -0.29 -46.57 49.82
N PHE A 686 0.04 -46.93 51.06
CA PHE A 686 1.16 -47.81 51.42
C PHE A 686 0.70 -48.93 52.37
N ARG A 687 1.08 -50.19 52.10
CA ARG A 687 0.61 -51.39 52.84
C ARG A 687 1.23 -51.59 54.23
N ASN A 688 2.53 -51.32 54.42
CA ASN A 688 3.23 -51.41 55.71
C ASN A 688 4.13 -50.17 55.93
N ALA A 689 3.51 -49.00 56.03
CA ALA A 689 4.26 -47.75 56.12
C ALA A 689 4.96 -47.53 57.48
N ASP A 690 4.59 -48.30 58.52
CA ASP A 690 5.32 -48.36 59.79
C ASP A 690 6.70 -49.04 59.63
N GLN A 691 6.77 -50.11 58.85
CA GLN A 691 8.01 -50.84 58.53
C GLN A 691 8.71 -50.33 57.28
N ARG A 692 8.10 -49.37 56.56
CA ARG A 692 8.62 -48.77 55.31
C ARG A 692 8.95 -49.82 54.24
N THR A 693 8.23 -50.93 54.27
CA THR A 693 8.34 -52.03 53.32
C THR A 693 6.97 -52.33 52.72
N GLY A 694 6.94 -53.11 51.63
CA GLY A 694 5.68 -53.54 51.02
C GLY A 694 5.22 -52.68 49.85
N ALA A 695 4.00 -52.97 49.41
CA ALA A 695 3.42 -52.37 48.21
C ALA A 695 2.99 -50.92 48.47
N TYR A 696 3.11 -50.09 47.43
CA TYR A 696 2.49 -48.78 47.35
C TYR A 696 1.75 -48.59 46.02
N ILE A 697 0.74 -47.74 46.06
CA ILE A 697 0.03 -47.23 44.88
C ILE A 697 -0.06 -45.72 45.01
N ASP A 698 0.26 -45.02 43.95
CA ASP A 698 0.15 -43.58 43.82
C ASP A 698 -0.62 -43.23 42.55
N THR A 699 -1.50 -42.24 42.63
CA THR A 699 -2.26 -41.79 41.48
C THR A 699 -2.48 -40.30 41.55
N TRP A 700 -2.53 -39.67 40.38
CA TRP A 700 -2.85 -38.26 40.27
C TRP A 700 -3.64 -37.98 39.00
N LEU A 701 -4.44 -36.92 39.06
CA LEU A 701 -5.24 -36.39 37.97
C LEU A 701 -5.11 -34.87 38.00
N GLN A 702 -4.76 -34.26 36.87
CA GLN A 702 -4.64 -32.81 36.77
C GLN A 702 -5.11 -32.31 35.41
N TYR A 703 -5.64 -31.10 35.39
CA TYR A 703 -5.92 -30.36 34.17
C TYR A 703 -4.85 -29.27 34.04
N ALA A 704 -4.32 -29.11 32.83
CA ALA A 704 -3.30 -28.13 32.52
C ALA A 704 -3.69 -27.33 31.28
N TRP A 705 -3.36 -26.04 31.29
CA TRP A 705 -3.57 -25.12 30.17
C TRP A 705 -2.28 -24.32 29.97
N TYR A 706 -2.00 -24.02 28.71
CA TYR A 706 -0.75 -23.42 28.28
C TYR A 706 -0.98 -22.36 27.21
N ASP A 707 -0.25 -21.26 27.35
CA ASP A 707 -0.08 -20.24 26.32
C ASP A 707 1.22 -20.58 25.56
N ASN A 708 1.13 -20.72 24.24
CA ASN A 708 2.28 -21.06 23.39
C ASN A 708 2.59 -19.93 22.39
N GLU A 709 3.87 -19.70 22.15
CA GLU A 709 4.35 -18.80 21.09
C GLU A 709 5.40 -19.49 20.23
N VAL A 710 5.38 -19.20 18.92
CA VAL A 710 6.43 -19.56 17.96
C VAL A 710 6.81 -18.32 17.16
N GLN A 711 8.11 -18.07 17.03
CA GLN A 711 8.63 -16.94 16.27
C GLN A 711 9.81 -17.34 15.39
N GLY A 712 9.55 -17.40 14.09
CA GLY A 712 10.56 -17.58 13.05
C GLY A 712 11.36 -16.30 12.79
N LYS A 713 12.66 -16.44 12.51
CA LYS A 713 13.48 -15.30 12.07
C LYS A 713 12.91 -14.70 10.79
N GLY A 714 12.56 -13.41 10.83
CA GLY A 714 12.02 -12.68 9.68
C GLY A 714 10.54 -12.95 9.37
N LEU A 715 9.82 -13.65 10.25
CA LEU A 715 8.40 -13.93 10.13
C LEU A 715 7.61 -13.33 11.30
N ALA A 716 6.28 -13.26 11.15
CA ALA A 716 5.40 -12.84 12.23
C ALA A 716 5.45 -13.83 13.41
N LYS A 717 5.18 -13.31 14.61
CA LYS A 717 5.03 -14.13 15.82
C LYS A 717 3.64 -14.78 15.80
N GLU A 718 3.61 -16.09 16.00
CA GLU A 718 2.40 -16.89 16.09
C GLU A 718 2.10 -17.26 17.54
N LYS A 719 0.82 -17.22 17.92
CA LYS A 719 0.34 -17.54 19.27
C LYS A 719 -0.84 -18.49 19.20
N TYR A 720 -0.87 -19.45 20.10
CA TYR A 720 -1.93 -20.46 20.17
C TYR A 720 -1.98 -21.08 21.57
N ASP A 721 -3.12 -21.69 21.88
CA ASP A 721 -3.36 -22.32 23.17
C ASP A 721 -3.22 -23.84 23.07
N SER A 722 -2.91 -24.46 24.19
CA SER A 722 -3.02 -25.92 24.34
C SER A 722 -3.49 -26.26 25.73
N ASP A 723 -4.30 -27.29 25.86
CA ASP A 723 -4.82 -27.72 27.16
C ASP A 723 -5.16 -29.20 27.17
N GLY A 724 -5.35 -29.75 28.36
CA GLY A 724 -5.89 -31.08 28.49
C GLY A 724 -5.72 -31.72 29.85
N LEU A 725 -6.21 -32.94 29.93
CA LEU A 725 -6.21 -33.76 31.13
C LEU A 725 -4.97 -34.67 31.15
N LEU A 726 -4.29 -34.71 32.27
CA LEU A 726 -3.15 -35.59 32.54
C LEU A 726 -3.51 -36.51 33.69
N ALA A 727 -3.25 -37.82 33.56
CA ALA A 727 -3.54 -38.81 34.58
C ALA A 727 -2.38 -39.79 34.75
N SER A 728 -2.14 -40.25 35.98
CA SER A 728 -1.15 -41.29 36.22
C SER A 728 -1.55 -42.28 37.31
N VAL A 729 -1.07 -43.50 37.14
CA VAL A 729 -1.03 -44.53 38.16
C VAL A 729 0.40 -45.06 38.25
N GLU A 730 0.99 -44.94 39.44
CA GLU A 730 2.28 -45.51 39.80
C GLU A 730 2.08 -46.59 40.87
N GLY A 731 2.83 -47.68 40.78
CA GLY A 731 2.84 -48.73 41.79
C GLY A 731 4.24 -49.31 41.96
N GLY A 732 4.54 -49.80 43.15
CA GLY A 732 5.83 -50.42 43.41
C GLY A 732 5.83 -51.22 44.70
N TYR A 733 6.96 -51.85 44.99
CA TYR A 733 7.13 -52.66 46.20
C TYR A 733 8.50 -52.42 46.81
N THR A 734 8.56 -51.99 48.07
CA THR A 734 9.83 -51.76 48.77
C THR A 734 10.27 -53.04 49.49
N PHE A 735 11.40 -53.59 49.08
CA PHE A 735 12.09 -54.69 49.75
C PHE A 735 13.21 -54.15 50.63
N HIS A 736 13.22 -54.55 51.91
CA HIS A 736 14.42 -54.44 52.74
C HIS A 736 15.41 -55.53 52.30
N LEU A 737 16.65 -55.14 52.03
CA LEU A 737 17.68 -56.06 51.55
C LEU A 737 18.61 -56.49 52.68
N TRP A 738 19.26 -55.52 53.32
CA TRP A 738 20.14 -55.73 54.46
C TRP A 738 20.27 -54.42 55.24
N GLY A 739 20.62 -54.50 56.52
CA GLY A 739 20.84 -53.31 57.32
C GLY A 739 21.21 -53.60 58.77
N ASP A 740 21.62 -52.56 59.47
CA ASP A 740 21.84 -52.53 60.90
C ASP A 740 21.07 -51.34 61.54
N LYS A 741 21.31 -51.06 62.82
CA LYS A 741 20.58 -49.99 63.55
C LYS A 741 20.80 -48.57 62.98
N HIS A 742 21.83 -48.36 62.15
CA HIS A 742 22.20 -47.05 61.62
C HIS A 742 22.10 -46.97 60.09
N ASN A 743 22.19 -48.10 59.37
CA ASN A 743 22.16 -48.14 57.92
C ASN A 743 21.22 -49.25 57.43
N ASP A 744 20.11 -48.90 56.79
CA ASP A 744 19.20 -49.84 56.14
C ASP A 744 19.23 -49.66 54.61
N VAL A 745 19.37 -50.74 53.86
CA VAL A 745 19.39 -50.71 52.39
C VAL A 745 18.12 -51.35 51.82
N PHE A 746 17.52 -50.68 50.86
CA PHE A 746 16.27 -51.06 50.23
C PHE A 746 16.39 -51.08 48.71
N ILE A 747 15.58 -51.93 48.08
CA ILE A 747 15.33 -51.89 46.63
C ILE A 747 13.83 -51.82 46.38
N GLN A 748 13.47 -51.04 45.37
CA GLN A 748 12.09 -50.72 45.03
C GLN A 748 11.92 -50.80 43.51
N PRO A 749 11.46 -51.94 42.98
CA PRO A 749 10.87 -51.97 41.64
C PRO A 749 9.63 -51.07 41.59
N GLN A 750 9.49 -50.35 40.48
CA GLN A 750 8.46 -49.36 40.24
C GLN A 750 7.91 -49.53 38.82
N VAL A 751 6.61 -49.34 38.67
CA VAL A 751 5.93 -49.20 37.39
C VAL A 751 5.04 -47.96 37.44
N GLN A 752 5.01 -47.21 36.35
CA GLN A 752 4.11 -46.07 36.22
C GLN A 752 3.52 -46.02 34.82
N VAL A 753 2.26 -45.64 34.72
CA VAL A 753 1.62 -45.28 33.47
C VAL A 753 1.12 -43.85 33.61
N VAL A 754 1.43 -43.01 32.63
CA VAL A 754 0.94 -41.64 32.50
C VAL A 754 0.19 -41.53 31.18
N TRP A 755 -1.07 -41.11 31.22
CA TRP A 755 -1.82 -40.72 30.04
C TRP A 755 -1.85 -39.20 29.95
N SER A 756 -1.53 -38.67 28.76
CA SER A 756 -1.55 -37.25 28.47
C SER A 756 -2.53 -36.94 27.35
N GLY A 757 -3.67 -36.35 27.70
CA GLY A 757 -4.67 -35.85 26.76
C GLY A 757 -4.51 -34.36 26.46
N VAL A 758 -3.29 -33.83 26.49
CA VAL A 758 -3.02 -32.44 26.08
C VAL A 758 -3.03 -32.37 24.55
N THR A 759 -3.87 -31.48 24.03
CA THR A 759 -4.00 -31.19 22.60
C THR A 759 -3.62 -29.73 22.36
N MET A 760 -3.02 -29.45 21.21
CA MET A 760 -2.81 -28.07 20.78
C MET A 760 -3.96 -27.64 19.86
N ASP A 761 -4.40 -26.39 20.01
CA ASP A 761 -5.35 -25.84 19.08
C ASP A 761 -4.76 -25.77 17.68
N GLU A 762 -5.60 -26.07 16.70
CA GLU A 762 -5.25 -25.87 15.32
C GLU A 762 -5.22 -24.39 15.00
N HIS A 763 -4.10 -23.91 14.48
CA HIS A 763 -3.87 -22.50 14.20
C HIS A 763 -3.48 -22.30 12.74
N ARG A 764 -3.78 -21.13 12.18
CA ARG A 764 -3.35 -20.71 10.85
C ARG A 764 -2.38 -19.54 10.99
N GLU A 765 -1.14 -19.76 10.55
CA GLU A 765 -0.11 -18.72 10.57
C GLU A 765 -0.50 -17.53 9.69
N THR A 766 0.14 -16.39 9.94
CA THR A 766 -0.02 -15.16 9.14
C THR A 766 0.26 -15.39 7.64
N ASN A 767 1.18 -16.31 7.32
CA ASN A 767 1.52 -16.70 5.94
C ASN A 767 0.53 -17.70 5.30
N GLY A 768 -0.53 -18.10 6.02
CA GLY A 768 -1.58 -19.00 5.54
C GLY A 768 -1.39 -20.49 5.87
N THR A 769 -0.23 -20.90 6.38
CA THR A 769 0.05 -22.30 6.74
C THR A 769 -0.84 -22.77 7.89
N ARG A 770 -1.49 -23.94 7.75
CA ARG A 770 -2.31 -24.54 8.83
C ARG A 770 -1.48 -25.48 9.67
N VAL A 771 -1.42 -25.26 10.98
CA VAL A 771 -0.56 -25.99 11.91
C VAL A 771 -1.41 -26.78 12.90
N ALA A 772 -1.12 -28.08 13.06
CA ALA A 772 -1.84 -28.98 13.94
C ALA A 772 -0.90 -29.97 14.66
N GLY A 773 -1.25 -30.35 15.89
CA GLY A 773 -0.46 -31.28 16.69
C GLY A 773 -0.53 -32.70 16.17
N LYS A 774 0.55 -33.46 16.39
CA LYS A 774 0.61 -34.91 16.19
C LYS A 774 1.23 -35.58 17.41
N GLY A 775 0.77 -36.80 17.69
CA GLY A 775 1.17 -37.54 18.88
C GLY A 775 0.43 -37.12 20.16
N GLU A 776 -0.73 -36.49 20.02
CA GLU A 776 -1.65 -36.20 21.13
C GLU A 776 -2.23 -37.50 21.71
N ASN A 777 -2.75 -37.46 22.94
CA ASN A 777 -3.23 -38.64 23.68
C ASN A 777 -2.13 -39.69 23.97
N ASN A 778 -0.88 -39.25 24.12
CA ASN A 778 0.26 -40.12 24.40
C ASN A 778 0.10 -40.85 25.75
N THR A 779 0.46 -42.14 25.76
CA THR A 779 0.58 -42.94 26.97
C THR A 779 2.05 -43.28 27.22
N GLN A 780 2.62 -42.76 28.30
CA GLN A 780 3.97 -43.05 28.74
C GLN A 780 3.96 -44.16 29.79
N SER A 781 4.66 -45.25 29.52
CA SER A 781 4.90 -46.34 30.48
C SER A 781 6.33 -46.26 31.00
N ARG A 782 6.53 -46.34 32.31
CA ARG A 782 7.83 -46.37 32.97
C ARG A 782 8.00 -47.67 33.73
N LEU A 783 9.10 -48.37 33.47
CA LEU A 783 9.56 -49.50 34.27
C LEU A 783 10.90 -49.15 34.91
N GLY A 784 10.99 -49.24 36.24
CA GLY A 784 12.16 -48.75 36.95
C GLY A 784 12.52 -49.57 38.18
N VAL A 785 13.76 -49.42 38.62
CA VAL A 785 14.24 -49.94 39.90
C VAL A 785 15.01 -48.84 40.61
N LYS A 786 14.62 -48.57 41.87
CA LYS A 786 15.28 -47.62 42.76
C LYS A 786 15.96 -48.37 43.91
N ALA A 787 17.23 -48.07 44.16
CA ALA A 787 17.96 -48.53 45.33
C ALA A 787 18.25 -47.33 46.24
N PHE A 788 17.98 -47.44 47.53
CA PHE A 788 18.22 -46.37 48.49
C PHE A 788 18.72 -46.90 49.83
N MET A 789 19.50 -46.09 50.53
CA MET A 789 20.04 -46.41 51.85
C MET A 789 19.53 -45.39 52.86
N GLU A 790 18.89 -45.80 53.95
CA GLU A 790 18.56 -44.93 55.08
C GLU A 790 19.72 -44.93 56.08
N HIS A 791 20.39 -43.79 56.24
CA HIS A 791 21.37 -43.56 57.30
C HIS A 791 20.75 -42.75 58.44
N ARG A 792 20.80 -43.26 59.65
CA ARG A 792 20.25 -42.62 60.87
C ARG A 792 21.39 -42.06 61.72
N SER A 793 21.40 -40.75 61.92
CA SER A 793 22.39 -40.05 62.76
C SER A 793 21.66 -39.25 63.85
N GLY A 794 21.77 -39.68 65.10
CA GLY A 794 21.00 -39.10 66.21
C GLY A 794 19.52 -39.51 66.23
N LYS A 795 18.69 -38.82 67.03
CA LYS A 795 17.26 -39.14 67.18
C LYS A 795 16.37 -38.60 66.05
N GLU A 796 16.83 -37.58 65.31
CA GLU A 796 15.95 -36.79 64.43
C GLU A 796 16.46 -36.65 62.97
N SER A 797 17.74 -36.94 62.68
CA SER A 797 18.29 -36.78 61.32
C SER A 797 18.43 -38.10 60.58
N VAL A 798 17.77 -38.20 59.42
CA VAL A 798 17.82 -39.37 58.52
C VAL A 798 18.16 -38.90 57.11
N TRP A 799 19.18 -39.53 56.51
CA TRP A 799 19.64 -39.27 55.15
C TRP A 799 19.36 -40.49 54.26
N LYS A 800 18.83 -40.25 53.06
CA LYS A 800 18.47 -41.28 52.08
C LYS A 800 19.09 -41.01 50.71
N PRO A 801 20.39 -41.29 50.50
CA PRO A 801 20.93 -41.38 49.14
C PRO A 801 20.23 -42.48 48.35
N TYR A 802 19.92 -42.20 47.10
CA TYR A 802 19.30 -43.14 46.17
C TYR A 802 19.87 -43.03 44.77
N LEU A 803 19.77 -44.14 44.05
CA LEU A 803 19.97 -44.23 42.61
C LEU A 803 18.81 -45.00 41.99
N ALA A 804 18.39 -44.61 40.79
CA ALA A 804 17.34 -45.30 40.05
C ALA A 804 17.71 -45.41 38.58
N ALA A 805 17.33 -46.52 37.98
CA ALA A 805 17.37 -46.74 36.54
C ALA A 805 15.94 -46.99 36.05
N ASN A 806 15.53 -46.27 35.01
CA ASN A 806 14.20 -46.39 34.43
C ASN A 806 14.29 -46.56 32.91
N TRP A 807 13.36 -47.33 32.36
CA TRP A 807 13.03 -47.34 30.95
C TRP A 807 11.66 -46.71 30.78
N LEU A 808 11.55 -45.71 29.91
CA LEU A 808 10.33 -45.00 29.57
C LEU A 808 9.97 -45.31 28.11
N HIS A 809 8.71 -45.65 27.87
CA HIS A 809 8.16 -45.94 26.55
C HIS A 809 6.95 -45.05 26.28
N ASN A 810 6.97 -44.30 25.19
CA ASN A 810 5.86 -43.48 24.73
C ASN A 810 5.12 -44.20 23.59
N SER A 811 3.79 -44.26 23.66
CA SER A 811 2.96 -44.88 22.62
C SER A 811 2.98 -44.09 21.31
N GLU A 812 3.12 -42.77 21.41
CA GLU A 812 3.11 -41.84 20.29
C GLU A 812 4.43 -41.03 20.21
N LYS A 813 4.77 -40.55 19.02
CA LYS A 813 5.86 -39.56 18.83
C LYS A 813 5.27 -38.16 18.79
N SER A 814 5.83 -37.22 19.55
CA SER A 814 5.46 -35.79 19.43
C SER A 814 5.80 -35.30 18.02
N GLY A 815 4.88 -34.59 17.40
CA GLY A 815 5.09 -34.05 16.06
C GLY A 815 4.17 -32.89 15.75
N VAL A 816 4.39 -32.32 14.59
CA VAL A 816 3.58 -31.23 14.04
C VAL A 816 3.23 -31.54 12.61
N ARG A 817 2.01 -31.21 12.23
CA ARG A 817 1.56 -31.18 10.83
C ARG A 817 1.44 -29.73 10.39
N MET A 818 2.18 -29.35 9.35
CA MET A 818 2.11 -28.07 8.67
C MET A 818 1.51 -28.32 7.28
N ASP A 819 0.25 -27.96 7.11
CA ASP A 819 -0.63 -28.36 6.01
C ASP A 819 -0.66 -29.88 5.82
N ASP A 820 -0.03 -30.38 4.76
CA ASP A 820 -0.02 -31.80 4.40
C ASP A 820 1.25 -32.54 4.83
N VAL A 821 2.25 -31.82 5.33
CA VAL A 821 3.53 -32.41 5.77
C VAL A 821 3.55 -32.58 7.28
N THR A 822 3.98 -33.76 7.73
CA THR A 822 4.14 -34.06 9.15
C THR A 822 5.61 -34.33 9.48
N LEU A 823 6.10 -33.67 10.51
CA LEU A 823 7.44 -33.86 11.07
C LEU A 823 7.34 -34.31 12.53
N TYR A 824 8.25 -35.18 12.95
CA TYR A 824 8.29 -35.74 14.30
C TYR A 824 9.61 -35.44 14.99
N ASP A 825 9.58 -35.37 16.32
CA ASP A 825 10.77 -35.38 17.15
C ASP A 825 11.31 -36.82 17.27
N GLU A 826 12.59 -37.03 16.94
CA GLU A 826 13.22 -38.34 16.98
C GLU A 826 13.84 -38.63 18.36
N GLY A 827 14.01 -39.91 18.68
CA GLY A 827 14.63 -40.32 19.94
C GLY A 827 13.73 -40.33 21.19
N ARG A 828 12.48 -39.88 21.11
CA ARG A 828 11.55 -39.85 22.27
C ARG A 828 10.73 -41.12 22.51
N LYS A 829 10.75 -42.09 21.61
CA LYS A 829 9.88 -43.28 21.72
C LYS A 829 10.27 -44.21 22.87
N ASP A 830 11.55 -44.51 22.97
CA ASP A 830 12.14 -45.39 23.98
C ASP A 830 13.32 -44.68 24.64
N ILE A 831 13.19 -44.37 25.92
CA ILE A 831 14.14 -43.52 26.65
C ILE A 831 14.70 -44.30 27.85
N GLY A 832 16.02 -44.34 27.98
CA GLY A 832 16.70 -44.77 29.20
C GLY A 832 16.93 -43.58 30.13
N GLU A 833 16.61 -43.71 31.41
CA GLU A 833 16.82 -42.67 32.42
C GLU A 833 17.65 -43.20 33.59
N ALA A 834 18.67 -42.44 33.98
CA ALA A 834 19.40 -42.63 35.22
C ALA A 834 19.14 -41.45 36.16
N LYS A 835 18.78 -41.73 37.42
CA LYS A 835 18.51 -40.71 38.45
C LYS A 835 19.37 -41.00 39.68
N LEU A 836 19.91 -39.94 40.29
CA LEU A 836 20.63 -40.00 41.55
C LEU A 836 20.19 -38.84 42.44
N GLY A 837 20.10 -39.06 43.74
CA GLY A 837 19.69 -37.99 44.65
C GLY A 837 19.82 -38.36 46.11
N VAL A 838 19.48 -37.41 46.97
CA VAL A 838 19.51 -37.55 48.43
C VAL A 838 18.26 -36.89 49.00
N GLU A 839 17.55 -37.61 49.86
CA GLU A 839 16.52 -37.04 50.75
C GLU A 839 17.08 -36.91 52.17
N ALA A 840 16.89 -35.78 52.83
CA ALA A 840 17.37 -35.52 54.18
C ALA A 840 16.26 -34.93 55.04
N SER A 841 16.09 -35.44 56.25
CA SER A 841 15.27 -34.78 57.28
C SER A 841 16.14 -33.91 58.14
N LEU A 842 15.88 -32.60 58.09
CA LEU A 842 16.67 -31.59 58.78
C LEU A 842 16.20 -31.40 60.22
N ILE A 843 14.87 -31.47 60.44
CA ILE A 843 14.18 -31.50 61.74
C ILE A 843 12.97 -32.43 61.62
N GLU A 844 12.31 -32.78 62.74
CA GLU A 844 11.16 -33.70 62.74
C GLU A 844 10.08 -33.39 61.70
N LYS A 845 9.84 -32.10 61.41
CA LYS A 845 8.77 -31.61 60.54
C LYS A 845 9.22 -31.19 59.14
N LEU A 846 10.51 -31.22 58.81
CA LEU A 846 11.04 -30.69 57.55
C LEU A 846 11.97 -31.70 56.85
N SER A 847 11.61 -32.04 55.61
CA SER A 847 12.44 -32.87 54.73
C SER A 847 12.75 -32.16 53.43
N VAL A 848 13.98 -32.34 52.94
CA VAL A 848 14.48 -31.77 51.69
C VAL A 848 15.05 -32.89 50.83
N GLN A 849 14.72 -32.89 49.55
CA GLN A 849 15.24 -33.82 48.55
C GLN A 849 15.90 -33.04 47.43
N VAL A 850 17.08 -33.50 47.02
CA VAL A 850 17.80 -32.96 45.87
C VAL A 850 18.15 -34.13 44.96
N GLY A 851 17.96 -33.98 43.65
CA GLY A 851 18.30 -35.02 42.69
C GLY A 851 18.66 -34.47 41.32
N VAL A 852 19.41 -35.28 40.58
CA VAL A 852 19.70 -35.06 39.16
C VAL A 852 19.33 -36.31 38.37
N SER A 853 18.88 -36.09 37.13
CA SER A 853 18.47 -37.15 36.21
C SER A 853 18.99 -36.85 34.82
N SER A 854 19.35 -37.89 34.08
CA SER A 854 19.71 -37.78 32.67
C SER A 854 19.01 -38.87 31.87
N ARG A 855 18.44 -38.47 30.74
CA ARG A 855 17.65 -39.27 29.81
C ARG A 855 18.35 -39.34 28.47
N PHE A 856 18.33 -40.52 27.85
CA PHE A 856 18.99 -40.81 26.59
C PHE A 856 18.07 -41.62 25.69
N GLY A 857 18.00 -41.26 24.41
CA GLY A 857 17.21 -41.93 23.38
C GLY A 857 18.01 -42.19 22.11
N SER A 858 17.35 -42.59 21.02
CA SER A 858 17.97 -42.64 19.69
C SER A 858 18.26 -41.24 19.16
N ASP A 859 18.97 -41.15 18.03
CA ASP A 859 19.14 -39.91 17.25
C ASP A 859 19.73 -38.72 18.03
N ASN A 860 20.60 -39.04 19.00
CA ASN A 860 21.25 -38.10 19.91
C ASN A 860 20.33 -37.34 20.87
N TYR A 861 19.11 -37.84 21.12
CA TYR A 861 18.22 -37.29 22.14
C TYR A 861 18.88 -37.33 23.54
N ARG A 862 18.96 -36.17 24.20
CA ARG A 862 19.51 -36.01 25.55
C ARG A 862 18.69 -35.02 26.35
N ASP A 863 18.21 -35.43 27.51
CA ASP A 863 17.49 -34.54 28.44
C ASP A 863 18.06 -34.69 29.86
N THR A 864 18.67 -33.64 30.36
CA THR A 864 19.31 -33.61 31.68
C THR A 864 18.63 -32.60 32.57
N GLY A 865 18.27 -33.01 33.79
CA GLY A 865 17.54 -32.18 34.72
C GLY A 865 17.95 -32.36 36.16
N GLY A 866 17.69 -31.35 36.97
CA GLY A 866 17.90 -31.34 38.40
C GLY A 866 16.71 -30.70 39.11
N GLY A 867 16.43 -31.17 40.32
CA GLY A 867 15.30 -30.68 41.08
C GLY A 867 15.52 -30.70 42.59
N ILE A 868 14.75 -29.85 43.26
CA ILE A 868 14.69 -29.74 44.72
C ILE A 868 13.23 -29.88 45.12
N SER A 869 12.96 -30.74 46.11
CA SER A 869 11.65 -30.87 46.72
C SER A 869 11.75 -30.65 48.22
N VAL A 870 10.85 -29.86 48.78
CA VAL A 870 10.78 -29.56 50.21
C VAL A 870 9.41 -29.97 50.71
N ARG A 871 9.37 -30.67 51.85
CA ARG A 871 8.14 -31.10 52.49
C ARG A 871 8.12 -30.69 53.95
N TYR A 872 7.01 -30.09 54.38
CA TYR A 872 6.76 -29.68 55.74
C TYR A 872 5.52 -30.38 56.31
N GLU A 873 5.62 -30.90 57.52
CA GLU A 873 4.56 -31.64 58.22
C GLU A 873 4.02 -30.80 59.40
N PHE A 874 2.69 -30.64 59.50
CA PHE A 874 2.05 -29.76 60.48
C PHE A 874 1.73 -30.45 61.80
#